data_AF-A0AAW2IVC1-F1
#
_entry.id   AF-A0AAW2IVC1-F1
#
_cell.length_a   1.000
_cell.length_b   1.000
_cell.length_c   1.000
_cell.angle_alpha   90.00
_cell.angle_beta   90.00
_cell.angle_gamma   90.00
#
_symmetry.space_group_name_H-M   'P 1'
#
loop_
_entity.id
_entity.type
_entity.pdbx_description
1 polymer ?
#
loop_
_entity_poly.entity_id
_entity_poly.type
_entity_poly.pdbx_seq_one_letter_code
_entity_poly.pdbx_strand_id
1 'polypeptide(L)'
;GLSIGCSWNAGAAGTYFDASVLSLRVGNDNVTTETETPLLDFSTSPLWTNVYVENNAKVLVPLLWTRVQVRGQISLYYRSSIIFGLSDFPVSEFELVAEELLMSDSVIKVYGALRVSVKMLLMLNSQIQVDGGGNTDVATSVLEVRNLVVLKDNSVISSNAYLALYGQGLLKLTGQGDAIKGQRLSLSLFYNITVCRVEDILVNGVIKGSIVHIHRARTVIVDTDGMITASELGCRTGVGRGNYSNGAGAGAGHGGRGGSGFFNGILSEGGREYGSADLPCELGSGTQGPNESAGYVAGGGMIVMGSRQWPLLRLDNYGFISADGQSCHRPIRNSNGTLIGGLGGGSGGTILLFLQALALAETSTLSVVGGFGGSMGGGGGGGGRIHFHWSKLATGDEYVPLAFVDGAINFSGGAGSGNGLHGEKGTITGKKCPKGLYGTFCTECPVGTYKNDEGSDPNLCKPCSLEHLPARANFVYVRGGVTQSNCPYKCISDKYRTPKCYTPFEELIYTFGGPWPFAFLLLCVVMLLALILSTLRIKLIGSGCSYNGDDSIEHHDDQRFPYLLSLSEVRGAKSEESQSHVHRMYFMGPNTFREPWHLPYSPPAAIFEIVYEDAFNRFIDEINSVAAYEWWEGSVHSILSVLAYPCAWSWKQWRRRKKIHRLQEFVKSEYDHSCLRSCRSRALYKGMKVGATPDLLVSYIDFFLGGDEKRLDMVTSIQKRFPMRIIFGGDGSYMSPYNLYSDTLLTNLIAQHVPATVWNRLVAGLNAQLRTVRHGLVAGDYTLYDLHHSEYLDISNATSRNFAPAPQNSTSKNAEESQAYTSHVLSRKKDTVQLLITVMLLADLFVTLLMLLMFYWISLGAFLAVLLILPLSLLSPFPAGLNALFTNGPRRASLARVYALWNSSSISNIVVAFICGMIHYVITSVNYPEANVWHSREDDKWWLLPTILLLFKIVQARFVDWIIANLEVKDFSLFSPDPDTFWAYESVS
;
A
#
# COMPACT_ATOMS: atom_id res chain seq x y z
N GLY A 1 -18.38 48.16 -73.68
CA GLY A 1 -18.53 47.89 -75.13
C GLY A 1 -17.74 46.65 -75.47
N LEU A 2 -18.26 45.76 -76.31
CA LEU A 2 -17.59 44.51 -76.69
C LEU A 2 -16.68 44.75 -77.91
N SER A 3 -15.37 44.60 -77.73
CA SER A 3 -14.40 44.65 -78.83
C SER A 3 -14.38 43.30 -79.55
N ILE A 4 -14.62 43.30 -80.87
CA ILE A 4 -14.63 42.10 -81.72
C ILE A 4 -13.19 41.62 -82.04
N GLY A 5 -12.18 42.47 -81.87
CA GLY A 5 -10.82 42.22 -82.35
C GLY A 5 -9.92 41.36 -81.45
N CYS A 6 -10.25 41.21 -80.16
CA CYS A 6 -9.46 40.38 -79.23
C CYS A 6 -10.30 40.00 -78.00
N SER A 7 -10.47 38.69 -77.73
CA SER A 7 -11.28 38.21 -76.60
C SER A 7 -10.68 38.58 -75.23
N TRP A 8 -9.36 38.78 -75.14
CA TRP A 8 -8.67 39.26 -73.93
C TRP A 8 -8.82 40.77 -73.69
N ASN A 9 -9.05 41.57 -74.75
CA ASN A 9 -9.30 43.02 -74.66
C ASN A 9 -10.79 43.37 -74.77
N ALA A 10 -11.69 42.39 -74.65
CA ALA A 10 -13.14 42.58 -74.86
C ALA A 10 -13.87 43.29 -73.69
N GLY A 11 -13.14 43.79 -72.70
CA GLY A 11 -13.69 44.43 -71.49
C GLY A 11 -12.93 45.69 -71.07
N ALA A 12 -12.60 46.60 -71.98
CA ALA A 12 -12.05 47.91 -71.56
C ALA A 12 -13.11 48.68 -70.75
N ALA A 13 -12.70 49.22 -69.59
CA ALA A 13 -13.62 49.92 -68.70
C ALA A 13 -14.17 51.18 -69.38
N GLY A 14 -15.48 51.34 -69.37
CA GLY A 14 -16.16 52.52 -69.89
C GLY A 14 -16.01 53.71 -68.96
N THR A 15 -15.85 54.89 -69.53
CA THR A 15 -15.79 56.16 -68.80
C THR A 15 -17.05 56.97 -69.07
N TYR A 16 -17.75 57.39 -68.02
CA TYR A 16 -18.90 58.27 -68.08
C TYR A 16 -18.62 59.51 -67.23
N PHE A 17 -18.65 60.69 -67.84
CA PHE A 17 -18.46 61.96 -67.13
C PHE A 17 -19.77 62.76 -67.14
N ASP A 18 -20.29 63.04 -65.94
CA ASP A 18 -21.46 63.90 -65.77
C ASP A 18 -21.02 65.36 -65.58
N ALA A 19 -21.23 66.17 -66.61
CA ALA A 19 -20.84 67.59 -66.59
C ALA A 19 -21.68 68.44 -65.63
N SER A 20 -22.88 67.99 -65.24
CA SER A 20 -23.75 68.75 -64.33
C SER A 20 -23.30 68.63 -62.87
N VAL A 21 -22.82 67.45 -62.50
CA VAL A 21 -22.32 67.15 -61.14
C VAL A 21 -20.79 67.19 -61.07
N LEU A 22 -20.11 67.32 -62.22
CA LEU A 22 -18.65 67.22 -62.37
C LEU A 22 -18.12 65.90 -61.80
N SER A 23 -18.78 64.78 -62.12
CA SER A 23 -18.46 63.46 -61.58
C SER A 23 -17.97 62.52 -62.68
N LEU A 24 -16.81 61.89 -62.47
CA LEU A 24 -16.30 60.83 -63.33
C LEU A 24 -16.69 59.46 -62.77
N ARG A 25 -17.23 58.58 -63.61
CA ARG A 25 -17.44 57.16 -63.31
C ARG A 25 -16.69 56.31 -64.32
N VAL A 26 -15.91 55.36 -63.81
CA VAL A 26 -15.20 54.36 -64.61
C VAL A 26 -15.69 52.99 -64.18
N GLY A 27 -16.38 52.30 -65.07
CA GLY A 27 -17.05 51.03 -64.77
C GLY A 27 -16.80 49.99 -65.85
N ASN A 28 -16.68 48.72 -65.46
CA ASN A 28 -16.52 47.62 -66.41
C ASN A 28 -17.64 46.58 -66.32
N ASP A 29 -18.80 46.94 -65.78
CA ASP A 29 -19.99 46.09 -65.63
C ASP A 29 -19.68 44.68 -65.07
N ASN A 30 -18.68 44.60 -64.20
CA ASN A 30 -18.20 43.41 -63.51
C ASN A 30 -17.55 42.37 -64.44
N VAL A 31 -17.22 42.77 -65.67
CA VAL A 31 -16.42 41.98 -66.60
C VAL A 31 -14.94 42.05 -66.18
N THR A 32 -14.23 40.93 -66.20
CA THR A 32 -12.79 40.92 -65.90
C THR A 32 -12.01 41.47 -67.08
N THR A 33 -11.01 42.32 -66.82
CA THR A 33 -10.19 42.93 -67.87
C THR A 33 -8.71 42.94 -67.55
N GLU A 34 -7.89 42.75 -68.58
CA GLU A 34 -6.43 42.97 -68.52
C GLU A 34 -6.04 44.39 -68.95
N THR A 35 -6.94 45.12 -69.62
CA THR A 35 -6.68 46.48 -70.08
C THR A 35 -6.91 47.49 -68.96
N GLU A 36 -6.01 48.46 -68.84
CA GLU A 36 -6.13 49.57 -67.91
C GLU A 36 -6.58 50.82 -68.67
N THR A 37 -7.57 51.54 -68.14
CA THR A 37 -8.04 52.80 -68.72
C THR A 37 -7.11 53.93 -68.26
N PRO A 38 -6.32 54.55 -69.16
CA PRO A 38 -5.39 55.59 -68.77
C PRO A 38 -6.11 56.91 -68.46
N LEU A 39 -5.86 57.50 -67.29
CA LEU A 39 -6.23 58.87 -66.94
C LEU A 39 -4.98 59.74 -67.00
N LEU A 40 -4.93 60.58 -68.04
CA LEU A 40 -3.76 61.40 -68.34
C LEU A 40 -3.82 62.80 -67.70
N ASP A 41 -4.99 63.27 -67.26
CA ASP A 41 -5.11 64.59 -66.66
C ASP A 41 -6.32 64.67 -65.71
N PHE A 42 -6.23 65.57 -64.72
CA PHE A 42 -7.30 65.89 -63.77
C PHE A 42 -7.61 67.38 -63.85
N SER A 43 -8.90 67.73 -63.96
CA SER A 43 -9.31 69.13 -64.09
C SER A 43 -8.91 69.95 -62.86
N THR A 44 -8.14 71.01 -63.06
CA THR A 44 -7.70 71.94 -61.99
C THR A 44 -8.66 73.12 -61.79
N SER A 45 -9.46 73.47 -62.81
CA SER A 45 -10.51 74.50 -62.73
C SER A 45 -11.56 74.30 -63.84
N PRO A 46 -12.82 73.93 -63.52
CA PRO A 46 -13.34 73.58 -62.19
C PRO A 46 -12.89 72.17 -61.74
N LEU A 47 -12.66 72.00 -60.44
CA LEU A 47 -12.33 70.69 -59.86
C LEU A 47 -13.50 69.72 -60.02
N TRP A 48 -13.19 68.44 -60.26
CA TRP A 48 -14.21 67.39 -60.23
C TRP A 48 -14.76 67.23 -58.82
N THR A 49 -16.08 66.99 -58.73
CA THR A 49 -16.75 66.75 -57.46
C THR A 49 -16.45 65.36 -56.94
N ASN A 50 -16.64 64.32 -57.77
CA ASN A 50 -16.48 62.91 -57.35
C ASN A 50 -15.82 62.07 -58.45
N VAL A 51 -15.05 61.07 -58.04
CA VAL A 51 -14.48 60.05 -58.94
C VAL A 51 -14.85 58.66 -58.43
N TYR A 52 -15.52 57.89 -59.26
CA TYR A 52 -15.93 56.52 -58.96
C TYR A 52 -15.22 55.55 -59.90
N VAL A 53 -14.61 54.52 -59.33
CA VAL A 53 -14.08 53.37 -60.07
C VAL A 53 -14.77 52.12 -59.54
N GLU A 54 -15.49 51.42 -60.40
CA GLU A 54 -16.41 50.35 -59.97
C GLU A 54 -16.42 49.15 -60.91
N ASN A 55 -16.93 48.03 -60.42
CA ASN A 55 -17.30 46.85 -61.21
C ASN A 55 -16.15 46.27 -62.06
N ASN A 56 -15.05 45.81 -61.44
CA ASN A 56 -13.83 45.28 -62.09
C ASN A 56 -13.08 46.26 -63.00
N ALA A 57 -13.37 47.56 -62.94
CA ALA A 57 -12.61 48.56 -63.70
C ALA A 57 -11.17 48.71 -63.20
N LYS A 58 -10.23 48.82 -64.14
CA LYS A 58 -8.82 49.12 -63.87
C LYS A 58 -8.47 50.47 -64.47
N VAL A 59 -7.92 51.36 -63.66
CA VAL A 59 -7.52 52.72 -64.06
C VAL A 59 -6.03 52.88 -63.86
N LEU A 60 -5.32 53.42 -64.85
CA LEU A 60 -3.90 53.71 -64.79
C LEU A 60 -3.67 55.22 -64.85
N VAL A 61 -2.85 55.76 -63.95
CA VAL A 61 -2.33 57.13 -64.01
C VAL A 61 -0.83 57.03 -64.29
N PRO A 62 -0.42 57.06 -65.58
CA PRO A 62 0.94 56.69 -65.98
C PRO A 62 1.96 57.83 -65.84
N LEU A 63 1.54 59.02 -65.41
CA LEU A 63 2.40 60.20 -65.37
C LEU A 63 3.49 60.10 -64.27
N LEU A 64 4.63 60.75 -64.51
CA LEU A 64 5.74 60.77 -63.57
C LEU A 64 5.37 61.50 -62.30
N TRP A 65 4.84 62.72 -62.44
CA TRP A 65 4.41 63.58 -61.33
C TRP A 65 2.98 64.04 -61.61
N THR A 66 2.04 63.75 -60.70
CA THR A 66 0.64 64.11 -60.89
C THR A 66 -0.07 64.44 -59.58
N ARG A 67 -0.85 65.51 -59.60
CA ARG A 67 -1.74 65.89 -58.51
C ARG A 67 -3.18 65.56 -58.87
N VAL A 68 -3.76 64.60 -58.16
CA VAL A 68 -5.16 64.19 -58.27
C VAL A 68 -5.96 64.92 -57.20
N GLN A 69 -6.65 65.99 -57.59
CA GLN A 69 -7.44 66.79 -56.66
C GLN A 69 -8.94 66.74 -56.99
N VAL A 70 -9.73 66.29 -56.03
CA VAL A 70 -11.18 66.14 -56.12
C VAL A 70 -11.84 66.89 -54.96
N ARG A 71 -12.95 67.57 -55.21
CA ARG A 71 -13.63 68.40 -54.18
C ARG A 71 -14.37 67.56 -53.14
N GLY A 72 -14.96 66.43 -53.54
CA GLY A 72 -15.75 65.54 -52.70
C GLY A 72 -15.03 64.23 -52.46
N GLN A 73 -15.54 63.14 -53.05
CA GLN A 73 -15.07 61.78 -52.74
C GLN A 73 -14.38 61.08 -53.91
N ILE A 74 -13.37 60.28 -53.58
CA ILE A 74 -12.80 59.26 -54.45
C ILE A 74 -13.23 57.91 -53.91
N SER A 75 -13.87 57.11 -54.76
CA SER A 75 -14.53 55.87 -54.35
C SER A 75 -14.14 54.71 -55.26
N LEU A 76 -13.65 53.62 -54.65
CA LEU A 76 -13.33 52.36 -55.33
C LEU A 76 -14.24 51.25 -54.81
N TYR A 77 -14.98 50.60 -55.70
CA TYR A 77 -15.94 49.55 -55.37
C TYR A 77 -15.77 48.31 -56.26
N TYR A 78 -16.21 47.15 -55.76
CA TYR A 78 -16.40 45.91 -56.52
C TYR A 78 -15.17 45.48 -57.36
N ARG A 79 -14.08 45.08 -56.71
CA ARG A 79 -12.85 44.55 -57.33
C ARG A 79 -12.19 45.49 -58.34
N SER A 80 -12.46 46.79 -58.20
CA SER A 80 -11.81 47.81 -59.01
C SER A 80 -10.39 48.07 -58.53
N SER A 81 -9.58 48.66 -59.42
CA SER A 81 -8.26 49.13 -59.03
C SER A 81 -7.85 50.43 -59.71
N ILE A 82 -7.10 51.24 -58.97
CA ILE A 82 -6.41 52.43 -59.48
C ILE A 82 -4.91 52.22 -59.28
N ILE A 83 -4.17 52.37 -60.37
CA ILE A 83 -2.72 52.16 -60.42
C ILE A 83 -2.08 53.51 -60.72
N PHE A 84 -1.15 53.91 -59.87
CA PHE A 84 -0.36 55.12 -60.03
C PHE A 84 1.07 54.74 -60.42
N GLY A 85 1.56 55.27 -61.53
CA GLY A 85 2.89 54.98 -62.04
C GLY A 85 2.96 53.66 -62.80
N LEU A 86 4.14 53.34 -63.31
CA LEU A 86 4.41 52.15 -64.10
C LEU A 86 5.30 51.19 -63.32
N SER A 87 5.00 49.90 -63.38
CA SER A 87 5.74 48.86 -62.63
C SER A 87 7.22 48.82 -62.94
N ASP A 88 7.59 49.10 -64.20
CA ASP A 88 8.98 49.05 -64.67
C ASP A 88 9.79 50.28 -64.24
N PHE A 89 9.12 51.34 -63.79
CA PHE A 89 9.71 52.63 -63.42
C PHE A 89 9.09 53.19 -62.12
N PRO A 90 9.40 52.63 -60.93
CA PRO A 90 8.85 53.06 -59.64
C PRO A 90 9.54 54.34 -59.12
N VAL A 91 9.59 55.39 -59.94
CA VAL A 91 10.22 56.69 -59.63
C VAL A 91 9.21 57.83 -59.52
N SER A 92 7.93 57.55 -59.68
CA SER A 92 6.87 58.56 -59.76
C SER A 92 6.44 59.09 -58.39
N GLU A 93 6.07 60.36 -58.31
CA GLU A 93 5.51 60.98 -57.09
C GLU A 93 4.08 61.46 -57.33
N PHE A 94 3.15 61.00 -56.50
CA PHE A 94 1.73 61.30 -56.65
C PHE A 94 1.16 62.01 -55.42
N GLU A 95 0.37 63.06 -55.66
CA GLU A 95 -0.38 63.75 -54.61
C GLU A 95 -1.88 63.54 -54.82
N LEU A 96 -2.54 62.86 -53.88
CA LEU A 96 -4.00 62.62 -53.89
C LEU A 96 -4.66 63.48 -52.82
N VAL A 97 -5.57 64.36 -53.24
CA VAL A 97 -6.28 65.30 -52.37
C VAL A 97 -7.79 65.13 -52.58
N ALA A 98 -8.51 64.73 -51.53
CA ALA A 98 -9.97 64.58 -51.55
C ALA A 98 -10.57 64.86 -50.15
N GLU A 99 -11.88 65.07 -50.04
CA GLU A 99 -12.53 65.08 -48.71
C GLU A 99 -12.62 63.67 -48.14
N GLU A 100 -13.04 62.71 -48.96
CA GLU A 100 -13.26 61.33 -48.55
C GLU A 100 -12.61 60.34 -49.54
N LEU A 101 -11.88 59.36 -49.01
CA LEU A 101 -11.39 58.20 -49.75
C LEU A 101 -12.08 56.95 -49.24
N LEU A 102 -12.91 56.34 -50.10
CA LEU A 102 -13.76 55.20 -49.77
C LEU A 102 -13.34 53.99 -50.62
N MET A 103 -13.05 52.86 -49.96
CA MET A 103 -12.64 51.64 -50.65
C MET A 103 -13.43 50.44 -50.13
N SER A 104 -14.01 49.65 -51.03
CA SER A 104 -14.67 48.38 -50.72
C SER A 104 -14.28 47.30 -51.73
N ASP A 105 -13.75 46.18 -51.25
CA ASP A 105 -13.25 45.06 -52.07
C ASP A 105 -12.39 45.53 -53.25
N SER A 106 -11.47 46.48 -53.03
CA SER A 106 -10.75 47.19 -54.11
C SER A 106 -9.28 47.41 -53.79
N VAL A 107 -8.47 47.72 -54.81
CA VAL A 107 -7.01 47.84 -54.67
C VAL A 107 -6.49 49.15 -55.26
N ILE A 108 -5.74 49.93 -54.47
CA ILE A 108 -4.88 51.01 -54.98
C ILE A 108 -3.45 50.48 -55.04
N LYS A 109 -2.81 50.58 -56.19
CA LYS A 109 -1.38 50.27 -56.36
C LYS A 109 -0.62 51.54 -56.73
N VAL A 110 0.57 51.69 -56.18
CA VAL A 110 1.45 52.81 -56.47
C VAL A 110 2.85 52.30 -56.72
N TYR A 111 3.44 52.71 -57.83
CA TYR A 111 4.84 52.51 -58.16
C TYR A 111 5.57 53.85 -58.00
N GLY A 112 6.30 54.02 -56.89
CA GLY A 112 6.95 55.25 -56.45
C GLY A 112 6.44 55.73 -55.09
N ALA A 113 6.26 57.05 -54.93
CA ALA A 113 5.82 57.68 -53.68
C ALA A 113 4.36 58.16 -53.75
N LEU A 114 3.61 57.93 -52.67
CA LEU A 114 2.24 58.42 -52.55
C LEU A 114 2.11 59.41 -51.39
N ARG A 115 1.62 60.62 -51.70
CA ARG A 115 1.15 61.59 -50.72
C ARG A 115 -0.36 61.70 -50.76
N VAL A 116 -1.04 61.36 -49.68
CA VAL A 116 -2.49 61.46 -49.55
C VAL A 116 -2.83 62.54 -48.53
N SER A 117 -3.79 63.42 -48.86
CA SER A 117 -4.36 64.39 -47.93
C SER A 117 -5.88 64.30 -47.99
N VAL A 118 -6.49 63.68 -46.97
CA VAL A 118 -7.95 63.46 -46.89
C VAL A 118 -8.54 63.82 -45.54
N LYS A 119 -9.84 64.12 -45.47
CA LYS A 119 -10.52 64.26 -44.16
C LYS A 119 -10.86 62.90 -43.58
N MET A 120 -11.34 61.98 -44.42
CA MET A 120 -11.82 60.66 -44.03
C MET A 120 -11.23 59.56 -44.94
N LEU A 121 -10.75 58.47 -44.35
CA LEU A 121 -10.30 57.26 -45.04
C LEU A 121 -11.07 56.05 -44.50
N LEU A 122 -11.87 55.41 -45.35
CA LEU A 122 -12.65 54.22 -45.01
C LEU A 122 -12.29 53.08 -45.96
N MET A 123 -11.82 51.96 -45.40
CA MET A 123 -11.44 50.76 -46.15
C MET A 123 -12.17 49.53 -45.62
N LEU A 124 -12.79 48.77 -46.54
CA LEU A 124 -13.46 47.50 -46.27
C LEU A 124 -12.92 46.43 -47.24
N ASN A 125 -12.33 45.35 -46.73
CA ASN A 125 -11.70 44.29 -47.55
C ASN A 125 -10.84 44.82 -48.70
N SER A 126 -10.09 45.90 -48.45
CA SER A 126 -9.41 46.66 -49.50
C SER A 126 -7.93 46.83 -49.21
N GLN A 127 -7.14 47.05 -50.27
CA GLN A 127 -5.69 47.11 -50.15
C GLN A 127 -5.11 48.38 -50.79
N ILE A 128 -4.22 49.06 -50.07
CA ILE A 128 -3.34 50.10 -50.62
C ILE A 128 -1.92 49.54 -50.61
N GLN A 129 -1.33 49.39 -51.79
CA GLN A 129 0.01 48.83 -51.98
C GLN A 129 0.91 49.87 -52.60
N VAL A 130 1.97 50.23 -51.90
CA VAL A 130 2.98 51.17 -52.37
C VAL A 130 4.30 50.43 -52.56
N ASP A 131 4.81 50.48 -53.77
CA ASP A 131 6.11 49.95 -54.17
C ASP A 131 7.05 51.15 -54.46
N GLY A 132 7.87 51.51 -53.49
CA GLY A 132 8.84 52.60 -53.58
C GLY A 132 10.13 52.24 -54.33
N GLY A 133 10.21 51.07 -54.97
CA GLY A 133 11.39 50.61 -55.70
C GLY A 133 12.55 50.13 -54.81
N GLY A 134 13.57 49.53 -55.44
CA GLY A 134 14.72 48.90 -54.75
C GLY A 134 15.98 49.76 -54.60
N ASN A 135 15.99 51.00 -55.10
CA ASN A 135 17.16 51.88 -55.03
C ASN A 135 17.15 52.73 -53.73
N THR A 136 18.34 53.08 -53.24
CA THR A 136 18.60 53.68 -51.92
C THR A 136 18.06 55.10 -51.71
N ASP A 137 17.49 55.73 -52.74
CA ASP A 137 16.79 57.02 -52.63
C ASP A 137 15.33 56.75 -52.23
N VAL A 138 15.15 56.40 -50.96
CA VAL A 138 13.87 55.88 -50.47
C VAL A 138 12.83 57.00 -50.38
N ALA A 139 11.93 57.06 -51.35
CA ALA A 139 10.84 58.02 -51.33
C ALA A 139 9.86 57.72 -50.17
N THR A 140 9.54 58.75 -49.38
CA THR A 140 8.64 58.61 -48.23
C THR A 140 7.19 58.75 -48.66
N SER A 141 6.38 57.72 -48.44
CA SER A 141 4.94 57.83 -48.66
C SER A 141 4.24 58.35 -47.40
N VAL A 142 3.39 59.35 -47.57
CA VAL A 142 2.77 60.10 -46.48
C VAL A 142 1.26 60.09 -46.65
N LEU A 143 0.54 59.55 -45.68
CA LEU A 143 -0.92 59.63 -45.61
C LEU A 143 -1.30 60.58 -44.47
N GLU A 144 -1.79 61.75 -44.84
CA GLU A 144 -2.33 62.76 -43.93
C GLU A 144 -3.85 62.66 -43.88
N VAL A 145 -4.41 62.30 -42.72
CA VAL A 145 -5.86 62.14 -42.53
C VAL A 145 -6.36 62.99 -41.37
N ARG A 146 -7.23 63.97 -41.64
CA ARG A 146 -7.61 64.98 -40.63
C ARG A 146 -8.54 64.46 -39.53
N ASN A 147 -9.58 63.68 -39.88
CA ASN A 147 -10.66 63.35 -38.94
C ASN A 147 -10.75 61.85 -38.58
N LEU A 148 -10.80 60.96 -39.56
CA LEU A 148 -11.09 59.54 -39.30
C LEU A 148 -10.38 58.61 -40.28
N VAL A 149 -9.75 57.58 -39.74
CA VAL A 149 -9.25 56.42 -40.49
C VAL A 149 -9.91 55.17 -39.92
N VAL A 150 -10.65 54.42 -40.75
CA VAL A 150 -11.23 53.12 -40.36
C VAL A 150 -10.86 52.05 -41.36
N LEU A 151 -10.18 51.01 -40.89
CA LEU A 151 -9.96 49.77 -41.62
C LEU A 151 -10.92 48.70 -41.06
N LYS A 152 -11.50 47.94 -41.97
CA LYS A 152 -12.42 46.82 -41.70
C LYS A 152 -12.12 45.63 -42.61
N ASP A 153 -12.36 44.45 -42.07
CA ASP A 153 -12.37 43.15 -42.75
C ASP A 153 -11.17 42.91 -43.67
N ASN A 154 -9.99 42.60 -43.11
CA ASN A 154 -8.76 42.28 -43.84
C ASN A 154 -8.25 43.41 -44.75
N SER A 155 -8.45 44.67 -44.34
CA SER A 155 -7.96 45.84 -45.07
C SER A 155 -6.50 46.12 -44.76
N VAL A 156 -5.67 46.29 -45.79
CA VAL A 156 -4.22 46.42 -45.62
C VAL A 156 -3.68 47.65 -46.33
N ILE A 157 -2.93 48.48 -45.61
CA ILE A 157 -2.07 49.52 -46.18
C ILE A 157 -0.65 49.00 -46.07
N SER A 158 0.07 48.88 -47.18
CA SER A 158 1.42 48.32 -47.19
C SER A 158 2.35 49.13 -48.08
N SER A 159 3.55 49.38 -47.59
CA SER A 159 4.66 49.96 -48.33
C SER A 159 5.92 49.12 -48.12
N ASN A 160 6.69 48.87 -49.18
CA ASN A 160 8.03 48.28 -49.07
C ASN A 160 9.12 49.32 -48.71
N ALA A 161 8.74 50.59 -48.59
CA ALA A 161 9.60 51.73 -48.26
C ALA A 161 9.16 52.41 -46.94
N TYR A 162 9.56 53.67 -46.73
CA TYR A 162 9.10 54.48 -45.60
C TYR A 162 7.62 54.83 -45.73
N LEU A 163 6.85 54.56 -44.69
CA LEU A 163 5.43 54.92 -44.59
C LEU A 163 5.19 55.79 -43.36
N ALA A 164 4.65 56.98 -43.57
CA ALA A 164 4.23 57.87 -42.50
C ALA A 164 2.72 58.08 -42.55
N LEU A 165 2.04 57.84 -41.43
CA LEU A 165 0.64 58.16 -41.23
C LEU A 165 0.55 59.31 -40.23
N TYR A 166 0.03 60.44 -40.67
CA TYR A 166 -0.24 61.59 -39.81
C TYR A 166 -1.74 61.82 -39.78
N GLY A 167 -2.28 62.15 -38.62
CA GLY A 167 -3.66 62.59 -38.58
C GLY A 167 -4.01 63.25 -37.28
N GLN A 168 -4.99 64.15 -37.28
CA GLN A 168 -5.48 64.83 -36.06
C GLN A 168 -6.73 64.14 -35.50
N GLY A 169 -7.02 62.94 -36.01
CA GLY A 169 -8.29 62.23 -35.88
C GLY A 169 -8.23 60.93 -35.09
N LEU A 170 -9.27 60.10 -35.25
CA LEU A 170 -9.34 58.73 -34.72
C LEU A 170 -8.79 57.75 -35.76
N LEU A 171 -7.82 56.91 -35.37
CA LEU A 171 -7.41 55.73 -36.13
C LEU A 171 -8.06 54.48 -35.53
N LYS A 172 -8.83 53.74 -36.33
CA LYS A 172 -9.57 52.56 -35.91
C LYS A 172 -9.28 51.37 -36.82
N LEU A 173 -8.69 50.33 -36.25
CA LEU A 173 -8.53 49.01 -36.89
C LEU A 173 -9.57 48.09 -36.25
N THR A 174 -10.52 47.58 -37.02
CA THR A 174 -11.68 46.83 -36.48
C THR A 174 -11.82 45.41 -36.97
N GLY A 175 -11.29 45.09 -38.14
CA GLY A 175 -11.36 43.79 -38.77
C GLY A 175 -10.20 42.88 -38.43
N GLN A 176 -10.44 41.58 -38.53
CA GLN A 176 -9.39 40.57 -38.46
C GLN A 176 -8.52 40.65 -39.72
N GLY A 177 -7.20 40.71 -39.57
CA GLY A 177 -6.26 40.84 -40.70
C GLY A 177 -5.98 42.29 -41.12
N ASP A 178 -6.61 43.29 -40.49
CA ASP A 178 -6.32 44.69 -40.76
C ASP A 178 -4.86 45.02 -40.39
N ALA A 179 -4.11 45.59 -41.33
CA ALA A 179 -2.69 45.86 -41.11
C ALA A 179 -2.21 47.14 -41.80
N ILE A 180 -1.30 47.85 -41.14
CA ILE A 180 -0.52 48.92 -41.74
C ILE A 180 0.94 48.48 -41.70
N LYS A 181 1.54 48.29 -42.88
CA LYS A 181 2.87 47.71 -43.08
C LYS A 181 3.78 48.73 -43.77
N GLY A 182 5.01 48.86 -43.28
CA GLY A 182 6.05 49.71 -43.85
C GLY A 182 7.42 49.15 -43.49
N GLN A 183 8.44 49.35 -44.32
CA GLN A 183 9.81 48.98 -43.95
C GLN A 183 10.29 49.79 -42.75
N ARG A 184 9.97 51.09 -42.72
CA ARG A 184 9.91 51.88 -41.48
C ARG A 184 8.59 52.65 -41.42
N LEU A 185 7.86 52.46 -40.32
CA LEU A 185 6.53 53.01 -40.10
C LEU A 185 6.58 54.13 -39.05
N SER A 186 6.01 55.29 -39.36
CA SER A 186 5.84 56.41 -38.42
C SER A 186 4.36 56.77 -38.29
N LEU A 187 3.78 56.60 -37.11
CA LEU A 187 2.41 57.02 -36.78
C LEU A 187 2.49 58.20 -35.80
N SER A 188 1.88 59.34 -36.13
CA SER A 188 1.92 60.52 -35.25
C SER A 188 0.67 61.39 -35.37
N LEU A 189 0.49 62.27 -34.39
CA LEU A 189 -0.56 63.30 -34.27
C LEU A 189 -1.99 62.80 -33.97
N PHE A 190 -2.27 61.49 -34.01
CA PHE A 190 -3.61 60.96 -33.70
C PHE A 190 -3.95 61.14 -32.21
N TYR A 191 -5.16 61.64 -31.89
CA TYR A 191 -5.58 61.78 -30.48
C TYR A 191 -6.01 60.46 -29.85
N ASN A 192 -6.39 59.46 -30.66
CA ASN A 192 -6.76 58.14 -30.21
C ASN A 192 -6.47 57.09 -31.29
N ILE A 193 -5.72 56.04 -30.92
CA ILE A 193 -5.49 54.86 -31.75
C ILE A 193 -6.23 53.70 -31.09
N THR A 194 -7.30 53.27 -31.73
CA THR A 194 -8.15 52.17 -31.26
C THR A 194 -7.87 50.92 -32.10
N VAL A 195 -7.08 50.01 -31.53
CA VAL A 195 -6.90 48.67 -32.05
C VAL A 195 -7.94 47.78 -31.36
N CYS A 196 -8.99 47.40 -32.06
CA CYS A 196 -10.03 46.56 -31.48
C CYS A 196 -9.51 45.12 -31.37
N ARG A 197 -9.25 44.70 -30.12
CA ARG A 197 -8.89 43.34 -29.69
C ARG A 197 -7.41 43.01 -29.89
N VAL A 198 -6.60 43.47 -28.94
CA VAL A 198 -5.29 42.86 -28.72
C VAL A 198 -5.50 41.65 -27.83
N GLU A 199 -5.42 40.45 -28.41
CA GLU A 199 -5.40 39.23 -27.60
C GLU A 199 -4.11 39.23 -26.79
N ASP A 200 -2.97 39.34 -27.46
CA ASP A 200 -1.66 39.25 -26.82
C ASP A 200 -0.81 40.48 -27.14
N ILE A 201 -0.25 41.14 -26.11
CA ILE A 201 0.73 42.22 -26.25
C ILE A 201 2.11 41.61 -26.08
N LEU A 202 2.90 41.56 -27.16
CA LEU A 202 4.30 41.17 -27.12
C LEU A 202 5.20 42.41 -27.08
N VAL A 203 6.06 42.50 -26.07
CA VAL A 203 7.00 43.62 -25.88
C VAL A 203 8.43 43.11 -26.04
N ASN A 204 9.04 43.43 -27.19
CA ASN A 204 10.46 43.15 -27.48
C ASN A 204 11.35 44.40 -27.37
N GLY A 205 10.73 45.59 -27.30
CA GLY A 205 11.41 46.88 -27.18
C GLY A 205 11.11 47.57 -25.84
N VAL A 206 11.30 48.88 -25.79
CA VAL A 206 11.08 49.68 -24.57
C VAL A 206 9.76 50.45 -24.65
N ILE A 207 8.85 50.20 -23.71
CA ILE A 207 7.67 51.02 -23.45
C ILE A 207 7.99 51.93 -22.27
N LYS A 208 8.07 53.25 -22.49
CA LYS A 208 8.40 54.23 -21.46
C LYS A 208 7.32 55.30 -21.31
N GLY A 209 6.88 55.57 -20.08
CA GLY A 209 5.92 56.63 -19.80
C GLY A 209 5.70 56.88 -18.30
N SER A 210 5.24 58.08 -17.93
CA SER A 210 4.92 58.42 -16.53
C SER A 210 3.75 57.60 -15.97
N ILE A 211 2.76 57.31 -16.81
CA ILE A 211 1.63 56.43 -16.52
C ILE A 211 1.51 55.48 -17.71
N VAL A 212 1.76 54.19 -17.47
CA VAL A 212 1.56 53.13 -18.47
C VAL A 212 0.32 52.34 -18.06
N HIS A 213 -0.78 52.52 -18.80
CA HIS A 213 -2.05 51.86 -18.50
C HIS A 213 -2.49 50.94 -19.65
N ILE A 214 -2.43 49.63 -19.43
CA ILE A 214 -2.93 48.62 -20.36
C ILE A 214 -4.35 48.24 -19.95
N HIS A 215 -5.35 48.88 -20.55
CA HIS A 215 -6.75 48.75 -20.10
C HIS A 215 -7.44 47.44 -20.53
N ARG A 216 -7.14 46.92 -21.74
CA ARG A 216 -7.81 45.73 -22.29
C ARG A 216 -6.87 44.89 -23.16
N ALA A 217 -6.34 43.82 -22.58
CA ALA A 217 -5.58 42.76 -23.25
C ALA A 217 -5.96 41.40 -22.64
N ARG A 218 -5.75 40.29 -23.35
CA ARG A 218 -5.94 38.94 -22.78
C ARG A 218 -4.63 38.49 -22.14
N THR A 219 -3.51 38.59 -22.85
CA THR A 219 -2.19 38.31 -22.30
C THR A 219 -1.20 39.43 -22.59
N VAL A 220 -0.21 39.58 -21.72
CA VAL A 220 0.93 40.48 -21.93
C VAL A 220 2.19 39.64 -21.75
N ILE A 221 3.05 39.65 -22.77
CA ILE A 221 4.30 38.91 -22.82
C ILE A 221 5.42 39.94 -22.97
N VAL A 222 6.26 40.06 -21.96
CA VAL A 222 7.50 40.87 -22.04
C VAL A 222 8.63 39.90 -22.35
N ASP A 223 9.18 39.99 -23.55
CA ASP A 223 10.28 39.14 -24.00
C ASP A 223 11.56 39.48 -23.21
N THR A 224 12.59 38.65 -23.33
CA THR A 224 13.88 38.78 -22.63
C THR A 224 14.55 40.16 -22.79
N ASP A 225 14.48 40.74 -24.00
CA ASP A 225 14.98 42.10 -24.29
C ASP A 225 13.92 43.21 -24.08
N GLY A 226 12.69 42.81 -23.75
CA GLY A 226 11.56 43.70 -23.54
C GLY A 226 11.65 44.47 -22.23
N MET A 227 11.27 45.75 -22.26
CA MET A 227 11.24 46.59 -21.06
C MET A 227 9.98 47.46 -21.01
N ILE A 228 9.24 47.39 -19.91
CA ILE A 228 8.16 48.33 -19.59
C ILE A 228 8.62 49.16 -18.39
N THR A 229 8.91 50.44 -18.62
CA THR A 229 9.48 51.30 -17.58
C THR A 229 8.70 52.59 -17.38
N ALA A 230 8.38 52.86 -16.11
CA ALA A 230 7.90 54.14 -15.61
C ALA A 230 8.93 54.76 -14.65
N SER A 231 10.17 54.27 -14.63
CA SER A 231 11.23 54.75 -13.74
C SER A 231 11.59 56.21 -14.01
N GLU A 232 11.84 56.97 -12.95
CA GLU A 232 12.24 58.39 -12.98
C GLU A 232 11.22 59.37 -13.60
N LEU A 233 9.97 58.92 -13.79
CA LEU A 233 8.92 59.68 -14.46
C LEU A 233 7.72 60.04 -13.56
N GLY A 234 7.88 59.87 -12.25
CA GLY A 234 6.90 60.21 -11.23
C GLY A 234 6.89 61.69 -10.86
N CYS A 235 6.24 61.99 -9.75
CA CYS A 235 6.11 63.36 -9.26
C CYS A 235 7.47 63.88 -8.77
N ARG A 236 7.77 65.15 -9.09
CA ARG A 236 8.98 65.84 -8.60
C ARG A 236 8.78 66.43 -7.19
N THR A 237 7.54 66.74 -6.85
CA THR A 237 7.08 67.26 -5.55
C THR A 237 5.75 66.59 -5.19
N GLY A 238 5.39 66.51 -3.90
CA GLY A 238 4.19 65.79 -3.47
C GLY A 238 4.13 65.51 -1.97
N VAL A 239 3.19 64.65 -1.56
CA VAL A 239 2.85 64.33 -0.16
C VAL A 239 4.03 63.70 0.60
N GLY A 240 4.78 62.82 -0.04
CA GLY A 240 5.97 62.18 0.55
C GLY A 240 7.28 62.79 0.05
N ARG A 241 7.28 64.08 -0.30
CA ARG A 241 8.49 64.78 -0.75
C ARG A 241 9.59 64.73 0.32
N GLY A 242 10.82 64.47 -0.12
CA GLY A 242 12.01 64.60 0.73
C GLY A 242 12.38 66.07 0.95
N ASN A 243 12.63 66.43 2.21
CA ASN A 243 12.96 67.81 2.58
C ASN A 243 14.45 68.10 2.38
N TYR A 244 14.79 69.37 2.12
CA TYR A 244 16.18 69.81 1.95
C TYR A 244 16.47 70.95 2.93
N SER A 245 17.44 70.76 3.82
CA SER A 245 17.83 71.76 4.83
C SER A 245 19.35 71.92 4.88
N ASN A 246 19.85 73.12 4.52
CA ASN A 246 21.26 73.53 4.65
C ASN A 246 22.30 72.48 4.19
N GLY A 247 22.04 71.79 3.08
CA GLY A 247 22.93 70.76 2.52
C GLY A 247 22.51 69.31 2.82
N ALA A 248 21.66 69.08 3.82
CA ALA A 248 21.11 67.76 4.11
C ALA A 248 19.82 67.53 3.29
N GLY A 249 19.92 66.74 2.21
CA GLY A 249 18.77 66.30 1.42
C GLY A 249 18.23 64.96 1.89
N ALA A 250 16.98 64.94 2.34
CA ALA A 250 16.30 63.71 2.74
C ALA A 250 15.64 63.04 1.53
N GLY A 251 15.55 61.71 1.54
CA GLY A 251 14.88 60.94 0.50
C GLY A 251 13.37 61.13 0.53
N ALA A 252 12.72 61.00 -0.63
CA ALA A 252 11.26 60.97 -0.71
C ALA A 252 10.71 59.62 -0.23
N GLY A 253 9.49 59.60 0.31
CA GLY A 253 8.78 58.39 0.75
C GLY A 253 7.56 58.13 -0.12
N HIS A 254 7.31 56.88 -0.50
CA HIS A 254 6.11 56.36 -1.17
C HIS A 254 6.20 54.85 -1.01
N GLY A 255 5.18 54.15 -0.48
CA GLY A 255 5.30 52.72 -0.15
C GLY A 255 6.05 52.43 1.15
N GLY A 256 7.20 53.06 1.35
CA GLY A 256 7.96 53.11 2.60
C GLY A 256 8.50 54.53 2.86
N ARG A 257 8.98 54.78 4.09
CA ARG A 257 9.56 56.09 4.45
C ARG A 257 10.89 56.34 3.72
N GLY A 258 11.10 57.58 3.28
CA GLY A 258 12.41 58.01 2.78
C GLY A 258 13.45 58.04 3.89
N GLY A 259 14.72 57.82 3.54
CA GLY A 259 15.85 57.92 4.46
C GLY A 259 16.18 59.37 4.80
N SER A 260 16.58 59.63 6.04
CA SER A 260 17.00 60.96 6.47
C SER A 260 18.36 61.35 5.89
N GLY A 261 18.50 62.61 5.45
CA GLY A 261 19.77 63.18 5.00
C GLY A 261 20.56 63.75 6.18
N PHE A 262 21.89 63.65 6.14
CA PHE A 262 22.77 64.20 7.17
C PHE A 262 23.98 64.90 6.56
N PHE A 263 24.13 66.20 6.85
CA PHE A 263 25.24 66.99 6.36
C PHE A 263 25.68 68.04 7.39
N ASN A 264 26.98 68.08 7.71
CA ASN A 264 27.58 69.05 8.65
C ASN A 264 26.81 69.24 9.98
N GLY A 265 26.36 68.14 10.61
CA GLY A 265 25.64 68.18 11.89
C GLY A 265 24.14 68.51 11.78
N ILE A 266 23.64 68.78 10.58
CA ILE A 266 22.22 69.04 10.31
C ILE A 266 21.58 67.76 9.78
N LEU A 267 20.50 67.33 10.44
CA LEU A 267 19.66 66.21 10.04
C LEU A 267 18.40 66.72 9.34
N SER A 268 18.05 66.12 8.20
CA SER A 268 16.80 66.36 7.49
C SER A 268 15.99 65.06 7.44
N GLU A 269 14.78 65.08 8.00
CA GLU A 269 13.94 63.88 8.04
C GLU A 269 13.42 63.49 6.65
N GLY A 270 13.47 62.18 6.36
CA GLY A 270 12.92 61.62 5.12
C GLY A 270 11.41 61.74 5.00
N GLY A 271 10.95 61.77 3.74
CA GLY A 271 9.53 61.87 3.39
C GLY A 271 8.71 60.73 3.99
N ARG A 272 7.49 61.03 4.43
CA ARG A 272 6.56 60.05 5.01
C ARG A 272 6.04 59.08 3.94
N GLU A 273 5.69 57.85 4.33
CA GLU A 273 4.93 56.97 3.44
C GLU A 273 3.53 57.53 3.18
N TYR A 274 2.98 57.27 2.00
CA TYR A 274 1.61 57.63 1.64
C TYR A 274 1.03 56.65 0.60
N GLY A 275 -0.24 56.83 0.29
CA GLY A 275 -0.99 55.99 -0.65
C GLY A 275 -1.55 54.72 0.00
N SER A 276 -2.55 54.11 -0.63
CA SER A 276 -3.15 52.88 -0.11
C SER A 276 -2.32 51.66 -0.51
N ALA A 277 -2.12 50.73 0.43
CA ALA A 277 -1.40 49.49 0.13
C ALA A 277 -2.27 48.49 -0.65
N ASP A 278 -3.59 48.44 -0.39
CA ASP A 278 -4.50 47.45 -0.97
C ASP A 278 -4.98 47.79 -2.39
N LEU A 279 -4.88 49.05 -2.83
CA LEU A 279 -5.21 49.53 -4.18
C LEU A 279 -4.39 50.80 -4.48
N PRO A 280 -3.07 50.69 -4.69
CA PRO A 280 -2.22 51.84 -4.89
C PRO A 280 -2.52 52.49 -6.24
N CYS A 281 -2.79 53.80 -6.23
CA CYS A 281 -3.17 54.60 -7.40
C CYS A 281 -2.42 55.95 -7.42
N GLU A 282 -1.28 56.03 -6.75
CA GLU A 282 -0.48 57.25 -6.63
C GLU A 282 0.91 57.08 -7.28
N LEU A 283 1.46 58.16 -7.81
CA LEU A 283 2.82 58.21 -8.34
C LEU A 283 3.83 58.37 -7.18
N GLY A 284 5.07 57.93 -7.37
CA GLY A 284 6.16 58.19 -6.44
C GLY A 284 6.50 59.67 -6.37
N SER A 285 6.91 60.12 -5.19
CA SER A 285 7.36 61.49 -4.91
C SER A 285 8.87 61.66 -5.09
N GLY A 286 9.24 62.89 -5.44
CA GLY A 286 10.61 63.32 -5.67
C GLY A 286 11.16 64.23 -4.58
N THR A 287 12.38 64.71 -4.78
CA THR A 287 13.04 65.70 -3.92
C THR A 287 13.37 66.95 -4.76
N GLN A 288 13.30 68.12 -4.14
CA GLN A 288 13.60 69.39 -4.80
C GLN A 288 14.70 70.10 -4.03
N GLY A 289 15.72 70.54 -4.77
CA GLY A 289 16.85 71.31 -4.24
C GLY A 289 16.50 72.75 -3.87
N PRO A 290 17.47 73.49 -3.30
CA PRO A 290 17.25 74.82 -2.74
C PRO A 290 16.85 75.88 -3.79
N ASN A 291 17.40 75.80 -5.02
CA ASN A 291 17.15 76.73 -6.13
C ASN A 291 16.86 75.96 -7.43
N GLU A 292 16.26 76.58 -8.44
CA GLU A 292 15.98 75.95 -9.76
C GLU A 292 17.26 75.44 -10.47
N SER A 293 18.41 76.05 -10.21
CA SER A 293 19.72 75.63 -10.73
C SER A 293 20.29 74.35 -10.08
N ALA A 294 19.77 73.94 -8.91
CA ALA A 294 20.26 72.77 -8.16
C ALA A 294 19.63 71.44 -8.62
N GLY A 295 18.65 71.48 -9.52
CA GLY A 295 17.96 70.31 -10.07
C GLY A 295 16.89 69.71 -9.16
N TYR A 296 16.14 68.75 -9.70
CA TYR A 296 15.11 67.97 -9.01
C TYR A 296 15.37 66.48 -9.24
N VAL A 297 14.92 65.66 -8.29
CA VAL A 297 14.91 64.20 -8.39
C VAL A 297 13.46 63.77 -8.50
N ALA A 298 13.09 63.04 -9.55
CA ALA A 298 11.74 62.54 -9.73
C ALA A 298 11.52 61.21 -8.99
N GLY A 299 10.30 60.98 -8.50
CA GLY A 299 9.88 59.65 -8.06
C GLY A 299 9.65 58.69 -9.24
N GLY A 300 9.27 57.45 -8.94
CA GLY A 300 8.82 56.48 -9.93
C GLY A 300 7.39 56.76 -10.43
N GLY A 301 7.11 56.39 -11.69
CA GLY A 301 5.80 56.52 -12.30
C GLY A 301 4.82 55.40 -11.90
N MET A 302 3.75 55.22 -12.67
CA MET A 302 2.70 54.23 -12.39
C MET A 302 2.50 53.29 -13.58
N ILE A 303 2.42 52.00 -13.29
CA ILE A 303 2.08 50.96 -14.27
C ILE A 303 0.81 50.27 -13.81
N VAL A 304 -0.23 50.31 -14.64
CA VAL A 304 -1.51 49.63 -14.39
C VAL A 304 -1.80 48.68 -15.54
N MET A 305 -2.05 47.41 -15.24
CA MET A 305 -2.42 46.42 -16.25
C MET A 305 -3.73 45.73 -15.90
N GLY A 306 -4.67 45.74 -16.84
CA GLY A 306 -6.02 45.22 -16.67
C GLY A 306 -6.92 46.13 -15.82
N SER A 307 -8.14 45.67 -15.57
CA SER A 307 -9.11 46.33 -14.69
C SER A 307 -9.98 45.30 -13.96
N ARG A 308 -10.80 45.73 -12.99
CA ARG A 308 -11.75 44.83 -12.30
C ARG A 308 -12.76 44.17 -13.24
N GLN A 309 -13.19 44.88 -14.28
CA GLN A 309 -14.12 44.35 -15.28
C GLN A 309 -13.41 43.47 -16.31
N TRP A 310 -12.17 43.84 -16.67
CA TRP A 310 -11.38 43.19 -17.71
C TRP A 310 -9.98 42.85 -17.16
N PRO A 311 -9.85 41.83 -16.30
CA PRO A 311 -8.55 41.38 -15.81
C PRO A 311 -7.78 40.65 -16.91
N LEU A 312 -6.45 40.75 -16.88
CA LEU A 312 -5.58 39.94 -17.72
C LEU A 312 -5.80 38.45 -17.42
N LEU A 313 -5.81 37.61 -18.46
CA LEU A 313 -5.78 36.16 -18.30
C LEU A 313 -4.41 35.72 -17.78
N ARG A 314 -3.34 36.25 -18.37
CA ARG A 314 -1.97 35.90 -18.00
C ARG A 314 -1.00 37.06 -18.27
N LEU A 315 -0.03 37.25 -17.38
CA LEU A 315 1.13 38.11 -17.58
C LEU A 315 2.38 37.23 -17.52
N ASP A 316 3.11 37.15 -18.62
CA ASP A 316 4.36 36.40 -18.74
C ASP A 316 5.52 37.39 -18.90
N ASN A 317 6.39 37.49 -17.89
CA ASN A 317 7.54 38.37 -17.91
C ASN A 317 8.83 37.56 -18.01
N TYR A 318 9.56 37.77 -19.10
CA TYR A 318 10.92 37.28 -19.31
C TYR A 318 11.97 38.41 -19.23
N GLY A 319 11.53 39.67 -19.33
CA GLY A 319 12.36 40.88 -19.32
C GLY A 319 12.17 41.76 -18.08
N PHE A 320 12.07 43.08 -18.28
CA PHE A 320 12.14 44.08 -17.20
C PHE A 320 10.86 44.91 -17.09
N ILE A 321 10.22 44.92 -15.91
CA ILE A 321 9.12 45.82 -15.59
C ILE A 321 9.55 46.68 -14.40
N SER A 322 9.70 47.99 -14.58
CA SER A 322 10.28 48.88 -13.55
C SER A 322 9.53 50.20 -13.39
N ALA A 323 9.36 50.64 -12.15
CA ALA A 323 8.86 51.95 -11.78
C ALA A 323 9.72 52.54 -10.65
N ASP A 324 11.03 52.54 -10.85
CA ASP A 324 12.01 52.93 -9.83
C ASP A 324 12.12 54.45 -9.67
N GLY A 325 12.53 54.88 -8.47
CA GLY A 325 12.81 56.28 -8.16
C GLY A 325 14.15 56.74 -8.76
N GLN A 326 14.24 58.02 -9.12
CA GLN A 326 15.47 58.56 -9.69
C GLN A 326 16.59 58.64 -8.64
N SER A 327 17.79 58.26 -9.05
CA SER A 327 18.99 58.32 -8.21
C SER A 327 19.78 59.60 -8.46
N CYS A 328 20.23 60.28 -7.40
CA CYS A 328 21.02 61.50 -7.53
C CYS A 328 22.51 61.19 -7.33
N HIS A 329 23.31 61.22 -8.39
CA HIS A 329 24.77 60.97 -8.30
C HIS A 329 25.61 62.25 -8.27
N ARG A 330 24.99 63.41 -8.52
CA ARG A 330 25.70 64.70 -8.66
C ARG A 330 25.68 65.48 -7.35
N PRO A 331 26.84 65.94 -6.83
CA PRO A 331 26.86 66.87 -5.71
C PRO A 331 26.40 68.26 -6.16
N ILE A 332 25.61 68.95 -5.34
CA ILE A 332 25.17 70.32 -5.64
C ILE A 332 26.36 71.26 -5.43
N ARG A 333 26.59 72.20 -6.36
CA ARG A 333 27.61 73.25 -6.24
C ARG A 333 26.93 74.61 -6.12
N ASN A 334 27.49 75.47 -5.28
CA ASN A 334 27.06 76.86 -5.18
C ASN A 334 27.50 77.67 -6.40
N SER A 335 26.95 78.89 -6.58
CA SER A 335 27.42 79.85 -7.60
C SER A 335 28.90 80.18 -7.49
N ASN A 336 29.49 80.06 -6.29
CA ASN A 336 30.91 80.25 -5.99
C ASN A 336 31.77 78.97 -6.15
N GLY A 337 31.21 77.86 -6.65
CA GLY A 337 31.93 76.59 -6.87
C GLY A 337 32.12 75.70 -5.63
N THR A 338 31.68 76.13 -4.45
CA THR A 338 31.73 75.34 -3.20
C THR A 338 30.64 74.26 -3.16
N LEU A 339 30.95 73.09 -2.58
CA LEU A 339 30.03 71.95 -2.48
C LEU A 339 28.93 72.21 -1.43
N ILE A 340 27.65 72.12 -1.82
CA ILE A 340 26.47 72.27 -0.95
C ILE A 340 25.76 70.91 -0.85
N GLY A 341 26.32 69.95 -0.10
CA GLY A 341 25.61 68.71 0.25
C GLY A 341 24.98 67.91 -0.93
N GLY A 342 24.17 66.90 -0.60
CA GLY A 342 23.55 66.00 -1.57
C GLY A 342 22.01 66.05 -1.51
N LEU A 343 21.35 65.92 -2.66
CA LEU A 343 19.90 65.70 -2.72
C LEU A 343 19.55 64.27 -2.26
N GLY A 344 18.36 64.09 -1.70
CA GLY A 344 17.85 62.76 -1.42
C GLY A 344 17.33 62.05 -2.67
N GLY A 345 17.29 60.73 -2.64
CA GLY A 345 16.77 59.90 -3.72
C GLY A 345 15.25 60.03 -3.89
N GLY A 346 14.76 59.82 -5.11
CA GLY A 346 13.34 59.75 -5.41
C GLY A 346 12.73 58.45 -4.88
N SER A 347 11.47 58.49 -4.46
CA SER A 347 10.77 57.27 -4.02
C SER A 347 10.36 56.39 -5.21
N GLY A 348 10.22 55.08 -4.98
CA GLY A 348 9.68 54.15 -5.95
C GLY A 348 8.25 54.49 -6.37
N GLY A 349 7.81 53.96 -7.50
CA GLY A 349 6.49 54.18 -8.07
C GLY A 349 5.45 53.15 -7.62
N THR A 350 4.43 52.96 -8.47
CA THR A 350 3.32 52.04 -8.20
C THR A 350 3.13 51.07 -9.36
N ILE A 351 3.04 49.77 -9.06
CA ILE A 351 2.64 48.74 -10.02
C ILE A 351 1.34 48.09 -9.52
N LEU A 352 0.26 48.27 -10.29
CA LEU A 352 -1.06 47.73 -9.98
C LEU A 352 -1.49 46.77 -11.09
N LEU A 353 -1.66 45.50 -10.74
CA LEU A 353 -1.95 44.46 -11.72
C LEU A 353 -3.28 43.77 -11.42
N PHE A 354 -4.16 43.71 -12.41
CA PHE A 354 -5.41 42.94 -12.39
C PHE A 354 -5.26 41.71 -13.30
N LEU A 355 -5.10 40.52 -12.71
CA LEU A 355 -4.78 39.30 -13.46
C LEU A 355 -5.43 38.04 -12.88
N GLN A 356 -5.42 36.96 -13.68
CA GLN A 356 -5.77 35.60 -13.27
C GLN A 356 -4.52 34.73 -13.07
N ALA A 357 -3.49 34.90 -13.91
CA ALA A 357 -2.23 34.17 -13.80
C ALA A 357 -1.00 35.07 -14.01
N LEU A 358 0.10 34.78 -13.31
CA LEU A 358 1.40 35.44 -13.40
C LEU A 358 2.51 34.40 -13.63
N ALA A 359 3.41 34.67 -14.57
CA ALA A 359 4.68 33.95 -14.69
C ALA A 359 5.83 34.96 -14.75
N LEU A 360 6.77 34.84 -13.83
CA LEU A 360 8.03 35.59 -13.81
C LEU A 360 9.17 34.60 -14.00
N ALA A 361 9.85 34.64 -15.14
CA ALA A 361 10.99 33.77 -15.44
C ALA A 361 12.24 34.16 -14.62
N GLU A 362 13.20 33.25 -14.46
CA GLU A 362 14.41 33.42 -13.64
C GLU A 362 15.19 34.72 -13.91
N THR A 363 15.30 35.14 -15.17
CA THR A 363 16.02 36.37 -15.58
C THR A 363 15.16 37.63 -15.50
N SER A 364 13.86 37.49 -15.25
CA SER A 364 12.92 38.60 -15.26
C SER A 364 12.97 39.40 -13.96
N THR A 365 12.68 40.69 -14.05
CA THR A 365 12.63 41.57 -12.87
C THR A 365 11.38 42.43 -12.85
N LEU A 366 10.79 42.55 -11.66
CA LEU A 366 9.69 43.46 -11.34
C LEU A 366 10.17 44.42 -10.24
N SER A 367 10.40 45.70 -10.55
CA SER A 367 11.10 46.63 -9.67
C SER A 367 10.33 47.92 -9.36
N VAL A 368 10.29 48.30 -8.08
CA VAL A 368 9.78 49.59 -7.57
C VAL A 368 10.75 50.20 -6.55
N VAL A 369 12.06 50.06 -6.78
CA VAL A 369 13.11 50.42 -5.84
C VAL A 369 13.21 51.94 -5.68
N GLY A 370 13.51 52.39 -4.46
CA GLY A 370 13.82 53.80 -4.19
C GLY A 370 15.18 54.21 -4.75
N GLY A 371 15.29 55.44 -5.23
CA GLY A 371 16.53 55.98 -5.78
C GLY A 371 17.61 56.19 -4.73
N PHE A 372 18.87 56.12 -5.14
CA PHE A 372 20.04 56.37 -4.28
C PHE A 372 20.17 57.86 -3.91
N GLY A 373 20.56 58.12 -2.66
CA GLY A 373 20.86 59.45 -2.16
C GLY A 373 22.16 60.02 -2.71
N GLY A 374 22.24 61.35 -2.79
CA GLY A 374 23.40 62.12 -3.24
C GLY A 374 24.66 61.83 -2.44
N SER A 375 25.82 61.78 -3.12
CA SER A 375 27.11 61.37 -2.57
C SER A 375 27.52 62.05 -1.25
N MET A 376 27.06 63.28 -1.01
CA MET A 376 27.38 64.12 0.15
C MET A 376 26.28 64.09 1.24
N GLY A 377 25.97 62.93 1.80
CA GLY A 377 25.05 62.83 2.94
C GLY A 377 23.56 62.74 2.59
N GLY A 378 23.21 62.50 1.33
CA GLY A 378 21.81 62.39 0.89
C GLY A 378 21.15 61.10 1.39
N GLY A 379 19.90 61.22 1.85
CA GLY A 379 19.08 60.08 2.25
C GLY A 379 18.52 59.31 1.04
N GLY A 380 18.42 57.98 1.16
CA GLY A 380 17.86 57.14 0.10
C GLY A 380 16.34 57.26 -0.02
N GLY A 381 15.77 57.08 -1.22
CA GLY A 381 14.32 57.11 -1.42
C GLY A 381 13.62 55.87 -0.83
N GLY A 382 12.37 55.99 -0.39
CA GLY A 382 11.55 54.85 0.04
C GLY A 382 11.17 53.95 -1.14
N GLY A 383 11.06 52.64 -0.91
CA GLY A 383 10.62 51.67 -1.92
C GLY A 383 9.12 51.75 -2.18
N GLY A 384 8.69 51.56 -3.43
CA GLY A 384 7.32 51.79 -3.90
C GLY A 384 6.28 50.71 -3.52
N ARG A 385 5.15 50.68 -4.23
CA ARG A 385 4.03 49.76 -3.96
C ARG A 385 3.77 48.82 -5.13
N ILE A 386 3.61 47.53 -4.86
CA ILE A 386 3.16 46.51 -5.81
C ILE A 386 1.88 45.88 -5.27
N HIS A 387 0.80 45.90 -6.05
CA HIS A 387 -0.45 45.24 -5.69
C HIS A 387 -0.91 44.24 -6.75
N PHE A 388 -1.14 43.01 -6.32
CA PHE A 388 -1.71 41.94 -7.15
C PHE A 388 -3.20 41.77 -6.86
N HIS A 389 -4.03 42.20 -7.80
CA HIS A 389 -5.49 42.07 -7.72
C HIS A 389 -5.97 40.84 -8.47
N TRP A 390 -6.06 39.72 -7.77
CA TRP A 390 -6.50 38.44 -8.34
C TRP A 390 -8.00 38.42 -8.68
N SER A 391 -8.32 37.98 -9.88
CA SER A 391 -9.69 37.77 -10.35
C SER A 391 -9.98 36.28 -10.52
N LYS A 392 -11.26 35.88 -10.38
CA LYS A 392 -11.72 34.50 -10.56
C LYS A 392 -10.89 33.45 -9.80
N LEU A 393 -10.70 33.66 -8.49
CA LEU A 393 -10.05 32.69 -7.62
C LEU A 393 -10.91 31.43 -7.52
N ALA A 394 -10.50 30.37 -8.22
CA ALA A 394 -11.12 29.05 -8.09
C ALA A 394 -10.76 28.43 -6.73
N THR A 395 -11.69 27.71 -6.12
CA THR A 395 -11.53 27.07 -4.80
C THR A 395 -11.84 25.58 -4.88
N GLY A 396 -11.20 24.77 -4.04
CA GLY A 396 -11.39 23.31 -4.04
C GLY A 396 -10.75 22.64 -5.26
N ASP A 397 -11.46 21.71 -5.89
CA ASP A 397 -10.92 20.85 -6.96
C ASP A 397 -10.50 21.62 -8.23
N GLU A 398 -11.09 22.80 -8.46
CA GLU A 398 -10.76 23.67 -9.60
C GLU A 398 -9.57 24.60 -9.34
N TYR A 399 -8.95 24.55 -8.15
CA TYR A 399 -7.81 25.41 -7.83
C TYR A 399 -6.60 25.12 -8.74
N VAL A 400 -6.00 26.19 -9.25
CA VAL A 400 -4.77 26.18 -10.04
C VAL A 400 -3.84 27.26 -9.46
N PRO A 401 -2.54 26.99 -9.29
CA PRO A 401 -1.59 27.99 -8.83
C PRO A 401 -1.61 29.23 -9.73
N LEU A 402 -1.78 30.40 -9.09
CA LEU A 402 -1.99 31.68 -9.76
C LEU A 402 -0.69 32.34 -10.23
N ALA A 403 0.42 32.03 -9.56
CA ALA A 403 1.70 32.70 -9.80
C ALA A 403 2.85 31.70 -9.78
N PHE A 404 3.67 31.74 -10.83
CA PHE A 404 4.97 31.10 -10.91
C PHE A 404 6.02 32.22 -10.83
N VAL A 405 6.77 32.29 -9.73
CA VAL A 405 7.69 33.39 -9.46
C VAL A 405 9.10 32.82 -9.30
N ASP A 406 9.80 32.70 -10.41
CA ASP A 406 11.22 32.30 -10.45
C ASP A 406 12.14 33.53 -10.58
N GLY A 407 11.62 34.66 -11.07
CA GLY A 407 12.32 35.94 -11.19
C GLY A 407 12.35 36.81 -9.93
N ALA A 408 13.01 37.96 -10.01
CA ALA A 408 13.21 38.85 -8.86
C ALA A 408 12.13 39.96 -8.74
N ILE A 409 11.52 40.09 -7.57
CA ILE A 409 10.63 41.21 -7.23
C ILE A 409 11.34 42.16 -6.25
N ASN A 410 11.74 43.33 -6.74
CA ASN A 410 12.52 44.31 -6.00
C ASN A 410 11.66 45.49 -5.53
N PHE A 411 11.64 45.73 -4.23
CA PHE A 411 10.86 46.80 -3.59
C PHE A 411 11.63 47.45 -2.43
N SER A 412 12.96 47.34 -2.44
CA SER A 412 13.81 47.92 -1.40
C SER A 412 13.82 49.45 -1.45
N GLY A 413 14.08 50.08 -0.31
CA GLY A 413 14.46 51.49 -0.28
C GLY A 413 15.84 51.68 -0.90
N GLY A 414 16.08 52.88 -1.42
CA GLY A 414 17.38 53.29 -1.95
C GLY A 414 18.42 53.44 -0.85
N ALA A 415 19.69 53.26 -1.20
CA ALA A 415 20.76 53.48 -0.24
C ALA A 415 21.02 54.98 -0.02
N GLY A 416 21.26 55.34 1.25
CA GLY A 416 21.82 56.64 1.59
C GLY A 416 23.32 56.68 1.26
N SER A 417 23.88 57.88 1.18
CA SER A 417 25.32 58.05 0.95
C SER A 417 25.98 58.85 2.08
N GLY A 418 27.24 58.54 2.37
CA GLY A 418 27.98 59.14 3.49
C GLY A 418 27.29 58.81 4.82
N ASN A 419 26.84 59.85 5.54
CA ASN A 419 26.10 59.70 6.79
C ASN A 419 24.57 59.69 6.60
N GLY A 420 24.09 59.71 5.35
CA GLY A 420 22.66 59.61 5.05
C GLY A 420 22.10 58.22 5.33
N LEU A 421 20.85 58.15 5.81
CA LEU A 421 20.18 56.89 6.12
C LEU A 421 19.56 56.27 4.87
N HIS A 422 19.42 54.94 4.90
CA HIS A 422 18.72 54.17 3.88
C HIS A 422 17.21 54.42 3.95
N GLY A 423 16.54 54.39 2.79
CA GLY A 423 15.08 54.38 2.73
C GLY A 423 14.51 53.05 3.23
N GLU A 424 13.30 53.09 3.75
CA GLU A 424 12.57 51.89 4.15
C GLU A 424 12.08 51.11 2.91
N LYS A 425 11.85 49.81 3.10
CA LYS A 425 11.30 48.94 2.06
C LYS A 425 9.84 49.32 1.77
N GLY A 426 9.44 49.11 0.52
CA GLY A 426 8.08 49.28 0.07
C GLY A 426 7.14 48.17 0.50
N THR A 427 5.93 48.19 -0.08
CA THR A 427 4.87 47.23 0.25
C THR A 427 4.49 46.37 -0.95
N ILE A 428 4.37 45.07 -0.71
CA ILE A 428 3.76 44.12 -1.64
C ILE A 428 2.49 43.60 -1.00
N THR A 429 1.35 43.80 -1.66
CA THR A 429 0.05 43.34 -1.18
C THR A 429 -0.66 42.52 -2.25
N GLY A 430 -1.56 41.66 -1.81
CA GLY A 430 -2.42 40.87 -2.66
C GLY A 430 -3.86 41.01 -2.21
N LYS A 431 -4.80 40.70 -3.11
CA LYS A 431 -6.22 40.59 -2.73
C LYS A 431 -6.39 39.55 -1.62
N LYS A 432 -7.30 39.82 -0.67
CA LYS A 432 -7.69 38.88 0.39
C LYS A 432 -8.07 37.52 -0.20
N CYS A 433 -7.42 36.46 0.26
CA CYS A 433 -7.65 35.12 -0.25
C CYS A 433 -8.93 34.50 0.33
N PRO A 434 -9.62 33.64 -0.44
CA PRO A 434 -10.74 32.86 0.06
C PRO A 434 -10.26 31.80 1.07
N LYS A 435 -11.22 31.12 1.70
CA LYS A 435 -10.99 30.03 2.66
C LYS A 435 -10.07 28.96 2.07
N GLY A 436 -9.17 28.40 2.88
CA GLY A 436 -8.19 27.38 2.46
C GLY A 436 -6.89 27.91 1.84
N LEU A 437 -6.84 29.16 1.38
CA LEU A 437 -5.67 29.78 0.73
C LEU A 437 -5.08 30.92 1.57
N TYR A 438 -3.78 31.20 1.48
CA TYR A 438 -3.11 32.29 2.21
C TYR A 438 -1.96 32.94 1.41
N GLY A 439 -1.40 34.03 1.92
CA GLY A 439 -0.30 34.77 1.32
C GLY A 439 -0.71 35.74 0.21
N THR A 440 0.26 36.42 -0.37
CA THR A 440 0.07 37.40 -1.46
C THR A 440 -0.44 36.75 -2.74
N PHE A 441 -0.03 35.50 -3.00
CA PHE A 441 -0.34 34.73 -4.21
C PHE A 441 -1.47 33.71 -4.00
N CYS A 442 -2.16 33.73 -2.85
CA CYS A 442 -3.20 32.77 -2.48
C CYS A 442 -2.79 31.31 -2.70
N THR A 443 -1.72 30.90 -2.04
CA THR A 443 -1.22 29.52 -2.00
C THR A 443 -2.02 28.68 -1.01
N GLU A 444 -2.07 27.37 -1.25
CA GLU A 444 -2.77 26.42 -0.37
C GLU A 444 -2.14 26.40 1.03
N CYS A 445 -2.96 26.40 2.10
CA CYS A 445 -2.46 26.22 3.46
C CYS A 445 -1.69 24.88 3.60
N PRO A 446 -0.64 24.82 4.45
CA PRO A 446 0.16 23.61 4.66
C PRO A 446 -0.68 22.39 5.08
N VAL A 447 -0.22 21.18 4.71
CA VAL A 447 -0.88 19.92 5.09
C VAL A 447 -0.99 19.81 6.62
N GLY A 448 -2.16 19.44 7.12
CA GLY A 448 -2.44 19.40 8.56
C GLY A 448 -2.88 20.74 9.15
N THR A 449 -3.18 21.73 8.32
CA THR A 449 -3.82 22.99 8.73
C THR A 449 -5.11 23.26 7.94
N TYR A 450 -6.01 24.04 8.52
CA TYR A 450 -7.25 24.49 7.90
C TYR A 450 -7.45 26.00 8.06
N LYS A 451 -8.23 26.57 7.16
CA LYS A 451 -8.58 28.01 7.20
C LYS A 451 -10.03 28.23 6.83
N ASN A 452 -10.80 28.75 7.79
CA ASN A 452 -12.24 28.97 7.71
C ASN A 452 -12.64 30.41 7.38
N ASP A 453 -11.72 31.36 7.51
CA ASP A 453 -11.96 32.81 7.35
C ASP A 453 -11.26 33.35 6.09
N GLU A 454 -11.80 34.43 5.52
CA GLU A 454 -11.17 35.12 4.38
C GLU A 454 -10.03 36.03 4.86
N GLY A 455 -8.92 36.05 4.11
CA GLY A 455 -7.76 36.89 4.43
C GLY A 455 -6.49 36.37 3.76
N SER A 456 -5.37 37.07 3.90
CA SER A 456 -4.09 36.64 3.30
C SER A 456 -3.01 36.33 4.35
N ASP A 457 -3.29 36.55 5.64
CA ASP A 457 -2.31 36.33 6.70
C ASP A 457 -2.00 34.83 6.90
N PRO A 458 -0.72 34.45 7.02
CA PRO A 458 -0.32 33.06 7.29
C PRO A 458 -0.89 32.50 8.60
N ASN A 459 -1.07 33.37 9.60
CA ASN A 459 -1.59 32.99 10.92
C ASN A 459 -3.07 32.53 10.90
N LEU A 460 -3.77 32.72 9.77
CA LEU A 460 -5.13 32.23 9.59
C LEU A 460 -5.18 30.73 9.27
N CYS A 461 -4.07 30.11 8.85
CA CYS A 461 -3.97 28.65 8.72
C CYS A 461 -3.75 28.03 10.10
N LYS A 462 -4.81 27.46 10.69
CA LYS A 462 -4.79 26.87 12.04
C LYS A 462 -4.52 25.36 11.95
N PRO A 463 -3.75 24.76 12.88
CA PRO A 463 -3.52 23.32 12.88
C PRO A 463 -4.81 22.54 13.12
N CYS A 464 -4.96 21.41 12.44
CA CYS A 464 -6.08 20.48 12.63
C CYS A 464 -5.96 19.77 13.99
N SER A 465 -7.08 19.43 14.63
CA SER A 465 -7.07 18.71 15.91
C SER A 465 -6.53 17.29 15.73
N LEU A 466 -5.53 16.93 16.53
CA LEU A 466 -4.95 15.58 16.58
C LEU A 466 -5.87 14.56 17.27
N GLU A 467 -6.86 15.00 18.06
CA GLU A 467 -7.80 14.09 18.74
C GLU A 467 -8.70 13.33 17.76
N HIS A 468 -8.94 13.88 16.58
CA HIS A 468 -9.78 13.29 15.55
C HIS A 468 -8.98 12.46 14.53
N LEU A 469 -7.64 12.44 14.64
CA LEU A 469 -6.77 11.68 13.75
C LEU A 469 -6.52 10.29 14.35
N PRO A 470 -6.94 9.20 13.69
CA PRO A 470 -6.57 7.85 14.11
C PRO A 470 -5.05 7.69 14.14
N ALA A 471 -4.53 6.96 15.12
CA ALA A 471 -3.08 6.79 15.31
C ALA A 471 -2.33 6.21 14.08
N ARG A 472 -3.05 5.50 13.19
CA ARG A 472 -2.52 4.91 11.94
C ARG A 472 -2.96 5.67 10.69
N ALA A 473 -3.16 6.99 10.80
CA ALA A 473 -3.58 7.86 9.70
C ALA A 473 -2.68 9.09 9.57
N ASN A 474 -2.49 9.56 8.34
CA ASN A 474 -1.80 10.81 8.03
C ASN A 474 -2.75 11.76 7.30
N PHE A 475 -2.62 13.06 7.57
CA PHE A 475 -3.35 14.08 6.81
C PHE A 475 -2.95 14.03 5.33
N VAL A 476 -3.95 14.21 4.47
CA VAL A 476 -3.78 14.12 3.02
C VAL A 476 -3.74 15.51 2.43
N TYR A 477 -2.94 15.65 1.37
CA TYR A 477 -2.95 16.83 0.53
C TYR A 477 -4.31 17.00 -0.14
N VAL A 478 -4.92 18.18 0.01
CA VAL A 478 -6.17 18.55 -0.66
C VAL A 478 -5.93 19.77 -1.52
N ARG A 479 -6.36 19.65 -2.77
CA ARG A 479 -6.32 20.74 -3.74
C ARG A 479 -7.22 21.89 -3.30
N GLY A 480 -6.72 23.11 -3.33
CA GLY A 480 -7.38 24.33 -2.85
C GLY A 480 -7.32 24.51 -1.33
N GLY A 481 -6.62 23.64 -0.59
CA GLY A 481 -6.48 23.70 0.86
C GLY A 481 -7.76 23.32 1.62
N VAL A 482 -7.62 23.07 2.92
CA VAL A 482 -8.74 22.62 3.77
C VAL A 482 -9.47 23.83 4.36
N THR A 483 -10.80 23.86 4.21
CA THR A 483 -11.66 24.97 4.68
C THR A 483 -12.28 24.73 6.05
N GLN A 484 -12.38 23.48 6.49
CA GLN A 484 -13.03 23.07 7.75
C GLN A 484 -12.01 22.48 8.73
N SER A 485 -12.35 22.51 10.02
CA SER A 485 -11.49 21.93 11.09
C SER A 485 -11.30 20.41 10.98
N ASN A 486 -12.22 19.72 10.31
CA ASN A 486 -12.14 18.29 10.06
C ASN A 486 -11.31 18.03 8.81
N CYS A 487 -10.01 17.86 9.01
CA CYS A 487 -9.07 17.67 7.92
C CYS A 487 -9.12 16.23 7.40
N PRO A 488 -9.17 16.03 6.08
CA PRO A 488 -9.19 14.69 5.51
C PRO A 488 -7.85 13.99 5.72
N TYR A 489 -7.94 12.70 5.99
CA TYR A 489 -6.81 11.83 6.29
C TYR A 489 -6.96 10.51 5.50
N LYS A 490 -5.83 9.84 5.28
CA LYS A 490 -5.77 8.49 4.72
C LYS A 490 -5.00 7.62 5.71
N CYS A 491 -5.39 6.36 5.79
CA CYS A 491 -4.63 5.38 6.53
C CYS A 491 -3.24 5.18 5.89
N ILE A 492 -2.22 4.87 6.71
CA ILE A 492 -0.83 4.70 6.24
C ILE A 492 -0.70 3.65 5.13
N SER A 493 -1.59 2.65 5.14
CA SER A 493 -1.62 1.55 4.15
C SER A 493 -3.06 1.22 3.78
N ASP A 494 -3.24 0.72 2.54
CA ASP A 494 -4.54 0.27 2.03
C ASP A 494 -5.05 -1.01 2.76
N LYS A 495 -4.22 -1.63 3.62
CA LYS A 495 -4.61 -2.74 4.50
C LYS A 495 -5.64 -2.33 5.57
N TYR A 496 -5.68 -1.04 5.93
CA TYR A 496 -6.54 -0.52 6.99
C TYR A 496 -7.75 0.21 6.41
N ARG A 497 -8.94 -0.02 6.98
CA ARG A 497 -10.20 0.56 6.48
C ARG A 497 -10.53 1.89 7.17
N THR A 498 -10.88 2.89 6.39
CA THR A 498 -11.42 4.17 6.88
C THR A 498 -12.82 3.95 7.46
N PRO A 499 -13.21 4.64 8.56
CA PRO A 499 -12.60 5.84 9.11
C PRO A 499 -11.55 5.61 10.22
N LYS A 500 -11.61 4.52 10.99
CA LYS A 500 -10.72 4.35 12.16
C LYS A 500 -9.35 3.75 11.86
N CYS A 501 -9.10 3.35 10.60
CA CYS A 501 -7.88 2.67 10.18
C CYS A 501 -7.60 1.38 10.96
N TYR A 502 -8.66 0.59 11.18
CA TYR A 502 -8.58 -0.74 11.78
C TYR A 502 -8.34 -1.81 10.72
N THR A 503 -7.79 -2.95 11.16
CA THR A 503 -7.79 -4.17 10.35
C THR A 503 -9.21 -4.75 10.26
N PRO A 504 -9.55 -5.52 9.21
CA PRO A 504 -10.88 -6.14 9.09
C PRO A 504 -11.25 -7.05 10.28
N PHE A 505 -10.26 -7.68 10.91
CA PHE A 505 -10.44 -8.51 12.09
C PHE A 505 -10.75 -7.68 13.34
N GLU A 506 -10.03 -6.58 13.56
CA GLU A 506 -10.35 -5.63 14.63
C GLU A 506 -11.72 -5.00 14.42
N GLU A 507 -12.08 -4.65 13.18
CA GLU A 507 -13.42 -4.15 12.84
C GLU A 507 -14.49 -5.17 13.26
N LEU A 508 -14.31 -6.47 12.97
CA LEU A 508 -15.20 -7.52 13.46
C LEU A 508 -15.30 -7.53 15.00
N ILE A 509 -14.17 -7.52 15.72
CA ILE A 509 -14.16 -7.51 17.19
C ILE A 509 -14.90 -6.28 17.74
N TYR A 510 -14.63 -5.10 17.19
CA TYR A 510 -15.20 -3.85 17.67
C TYR A 510 -16.66 -3.65 17.24
N THR A 511 -17.13 -4.28 16.15
CA THR A 511 -18.57 -4.31 15.82
C THR A 511 -19.38 -5.04 16.87
N PHE A 512 -18.82 -6.06 17.53
CA PHE A 512 -19.44 -6.76 18.66
C PHE A 512 -19.19 -6.09 20.03
N GLY A 513 -18.70 -4.85 20.05
CA GLY A 513 -18.47 -4.08 21.29
C GLY A 513 -17.08 -4.26 21.90
N GLY A 514 -16.13 -4.88 21.19
CA GLY A 514 -14.74 -5.04 21.61
C GLY A 514 -14.33 -6.47 21.94
N PRO A 515 -13.09 -6.68 22.42
CA PRO A 515 -12.50 -8.02 22.60
C PRO A 515 -13.28 -8.89 23.60
N TRP A 516 -13.71 -8.27 24.71
CA TRP A 516 -14.41 -8.95 25.80
C TRP A 516 -15.80 -9.46 25.42
N PRO A 517 -16.71 -8.63 24.85
CA PRO A 517 -18.01 -9.13 24.42
C PRO A 517 -17.91 -10.11 23.25
N PHE A 518 -16.95 -9.94 22.33
CA PHE A 518 -16.69 -10.91 21.27
C PHE A 518 -16.28 -12.29 21.84
N ALA A 519 -15.39 -12.32 22.83
CA ALA A 519 -14.98 -13.56 23.49
C ALA A 519 -16.14 -14.22 24.27
N PHE A 520 -17.00 -13.44 24.92
CA PHE A 520 -18.18 -13.95 25.62
C PHE A 520 -19.21 -14.53 24.65
N LEU A 521 -19.51 -13.82 23.56
CA LEU A 521 -20.41 -14.28 22.50
C LEU A 521 -19.89 -15.59 21.90
N LEU A 522 -18.59 -15.66 21.66
CA LEU A 522 -17.95 -16.87 21.19
C LEU A 522 -18.15 -18.06 22.15
N LEU A 523 -17.88 -17.86 23.43
CA LEU A 523 -18.05 -18.90 24.45
C LEU A 523 -19.50 -19.38 24.49
N CYS A 524 -20.47 -18.47 24.41
CA CYS A 524 -21.89 -18.80 24.35
C CYS A 524 -22.23 -19.64 23.11
N VAL A 525 -21.73 -19.29 21.94
CA VAL A 525 -21.95 -20.05 20.69
C VAL A 525 -21.37 -21.46 20.80
N VAL A 526 -20.15 -21.61 21.32
CA VAL A 526 -19.51 -22.93 21.52
C VAL A 526 -20.32 -23.79 22.49
N MET A 527 -20.77 -23.22 23.62
CA MET A 527 -21.58 -23.94 24.61
C MET A 527 -22.95 -24.33 24.06
N LEU A 528 -23.59 -23.45 23.29
CA LEU A 528 -24.90 -23.69 22.70
C LEU A 528 -24.83 -24.76 21.60
N LEU A 529 -23.78 -24.73 20.75
CA LEU A 529 -23.51 -25.80 19.78
C LEU A 529 -23.21 -27.14 20.46
N ALA A 530 -22.45 -27.16 21.57
CA ALA A 530 -22.17 -28.38 22.32
C ALA A 530 -23.45 -29.00 22.92
N LEU A 531 -24.35 -28.16 23.44
CA LEU A 531 -25.67 -28.56 23.94
C LEU A 531 -26.57 -29.07 22.81
N ILE A 532 -26.59 -28.39 21.65
CA ILE A 532 -27.33 -28.84 20.46
C ILE A 532 -26.82 -30.20 19.98
N LEU A 533 -25.50 -30.40 19.87
CA LEU A 533 -24.92 -31.68 19.43
C LEU A 533 -25.22 -32.81 20.42
N SER A 534 -25.21 -32.50 21.72
CA SER A 534 -25.55 -33.45 22.79
C SER A 534 -27.04 -33.81 22.79
N THR A 535 -27.94 -32.85 22.55
CA THR A 535 -29.39 -33.12 22.42
C THR A 535 -29.75 -33.81 21.11
N LEU A 536 -29.07 -33.48 20.00
CA LEU A 536 -29.16 -34.20 18.73
C LEU A 536 -28.75 -35.66 18.90
N ARG A 537 -27.72 -35.98 19.68
CA ARG A 537 -27.38 -37.36 20.04
C ARG A 537 -28.52 -38.08 20.72
N ILE A 538 -29.08 -37.46 21.75
CA ILE A 538 -30.17 -38.06 22.52
C ILE A 538 -31.38 -38.32 21.61
N LYS A 539 -31.65 -37.45 20.62
CA LYS A 539 -32.69 -37.66 19.60
C LYS A 539 -32.35 -38.70 18.52
N LEU A 540 -31.14 -38.69 17.96
CA LEU A 540 -30.69 -39.61 16.89
C LEU A 540 -30.47 -41.03 17.40
N ILE A 541 -29.99 -41.18 18.64
CA ILE A 541 -29.70 -42.49 19.27
C ILE A 541 -30.89 -42.96 20.12
N GLY A 542 -31.67 -42.04 20.70
CA GLY A 542 -32.87 -42.36 21.49
C GLY A 542 -34.09 -42.78 20.66
N SER A 543 -34.07 -42.62 19.34
CA SER A 543 -35.12 -43.13 18.43
C SER A 543 -35.05 -44.66 18.21
N GLY A 544 -34.07 -45.36 18.80
CA GLY A 544 -33.90 -46.81 18.64
C GLY A 544 -34.54 -47.68 19.74
N CYS A 545 -35.20 -47.10 20.75
CA CYS A 545 -35.87 -47.88 21.79
C CYS A 545 -37.31 -47.41 22.01
N SER A 546 -38.23 -48.02 21.26
CA SER A 546 -39.61 -48.20 21.69
C SER A 546 -39.99 -49.66 21.49
N TYR A 547 -40.50 -50.27 22.56
CA TYR A 547 -41.03 -51.64 22.63
C TYR A 547 -42.06 -51.88 21.51
N ASN A 548 -41.90 -52.98 20.76
CA ASN A 548 -43.00 -53.81 20.30
C ASN A 548 -42.48 -55.23 20.02
N GLY A 549 -43.25 -56.22 20.47
CA GLY A 549 -42.90 -57.63 20.48
C GLY A 549 -43.11 -58.37 19.16
N ASP A 550 -42.81 -59.66 19.25
CA ASP A 550 -42.93 -60.75 18.27
C ASP A 550 -42.06 -60.59 17.00
N ASP A 551 -41.34 -61.59 16.49
CA ASP A 551 -41.47 -63.03 16.62
C ASP A 551 -40.14 -63.70 16.22
N SER A 552 -40.00 -64.96 16.63
CA SER A 552 -39.12 -66.03 16.17
C SER A 552 -38.24 -65.82 14.91
N ILE A 553 -36.97 -66.23 15.01
CA ILE A 553 -36.31 -67.23 14.12
C ILE A 553 -34.99 -67.65 14.78
N GLU A 554 -34.87 -68.96 15.04
CA GLU A 554 -33.61 -69.64 15.30
C GLU A 554 -32.60 -69.33 14.19
N HIS A 555 -31.43 -68.82 14.54
CA HIS A 555 -30.21 -69.17 13.84
C HIS A 555 -29.10 -69.47 14.85
N HIS A 556 -28.81 -70.77 14.93
CA HIS A 556 -27.48 -71.29 15.23
C HIS A 556 -26.41 -70.39 14.60
N ASP A 557 -25.50 -69.88 15.43
CA ASP A 557 -24.14 -69.59 14.96
C ASP A 557 -23.13 -70.10 15.98
N ASP A 558 -22.70 -71.33 15.69
CA ASP A 558 -21.38 -71.84 16.01
C ASP A 558 -20.33 -70.85 15.51
N GLN A 559 -19.82 -69.98 16.38
CA GLN A 559 -18.48 -69.42 16.22
C GLN A 559 -17.61 -69.82 17.40
N ARG A 560 -17.54 -71.14 17.62
CA ARG A 560 -16.29 -71.77 18.02
C ARG A 560 -15.30 -71.52 16.88
N PHE A 561 -14.48 -70.48 16.99
CA PHE A 561 -13.31 -70.39 16.12
C PHE A 561 -12.48 -71.68 16.33
N PRO A 562 -12.32 -72.52 15.30
CA PRO A 562 -11.34 -73.58 15.38
C PRO A 562 -10.00 -72.85 15.42
N TYR A 563 -9.24 -73.03 16.50
CA TYR A 563 -7.82 -72.77 16.42
C TYR A 563 -7.32 -73.70 15.32
N LEU A 564 -7.02 -73.14 14.14
CA LEU A 564 -6.30 -73.86 13.10
C LEU A 564 -4.91 -74.11 13.69
N LEU A 565 -4.77 -75.22 14.45
CA LEU A 565 -3.47 -75.86 14.60
C LEU A 565 -2.99 -76.06 13.18
N SER A 566 -1.88 -75.40 12.85
CA SER A 566 -1.18 -75.65 11.60
C SER A 566 -1.05 -77.17 11.43
N LEU A 567 -1.26 -77.69 10.23
CA LEU A 567 -1.09 -79.12 9.92
C LEU A 567 0.35 -79.62 10.22
N SER A 568 1.31 -78.71 10.49
CA SER A 568 2.63 -79.00 11.06
C SER A 568 2.62 -79.39 12.55
N GLU A 569 1.55 -79.11 13.29
CA GLU A 569 1.42 -79.39 14.72
C GLU A 569 0.69 -80.72 14.99
N VAL A 570 -0.03 -81.25 14.00
CA VAL A 570 -0.74 -82.55 14.06
C VAL A 570 0.11 -83.70 13.47
N ARG A 571 1.28 -83.41 12.88
CA ARG A 571 2.28 -84.43 12.56
C ARG A 571 3.19 -84.66 13.75
N GLY A 572 2.97 -85.78 14.44
CA GLY A 572 3.95 -86.33 15.38
C GLY A 572 5.30 -86.51 14.70
N ALA A 573 6.24 -85.59 14.98
CA ALA A 573 7.64 -85.71 14.59
C ALA A 573 8.50 -84.76 15.43
N LYS A 574 8.88 -85.22 16.63
CA LYS A 574 10.14 -84.98 17.36
C LYS A 574 9.98 -85.39 18.83
N SER A 575 9.71 -86.68 19.10
CA SER A 575 9.77 -87.19 20.47
C SER A 575 11.21 -87.29 21.02
N GLU A 576 12.23 -87.07 20.19
CA GLU A 576 13.64 -87.06 20.62
C GLU A 576 14.00 -85.81 21.45
N GLU A 577 13.45 -84.63 21.13
CA GLU A 577 13.85 -83.38 21.80
C GLU A 577 13.40 -83.33 23.27
N SER A 578 12.22 -83.87 23.60
CA SER A 578 11.71 -83.91 24.99
C SER A 578 12.48 -84.88 25.90
N GLN A 579 13.05 -85.96 25.33
CA GLN A 579 13.86 -86.93 26.06
C GLN A 579 15.26 -86.41 26.38
N SER A 580 15.79 -85.50 25.54
CA SER A 580 17.12 -84.88 25.72
C SER A 580 17.11 -83.62 26.59
N HIS A 581 15.95 -83.04 26.91
CA HIS A 581 15.84 -81.78 27.65
C HIS A 581 16.17 -81.95 29.14
N VAL A 582 17.07 -81.12 29.65
CA VAL A 582 17.53 -81.13 31.05
C VAL A 582 16.76 -80.10 31.87
N HIS A 583 16.98 -78.82 31.58
CA HIS A 583 16.48 -77.73 32.41
C HIS A 583 16.25 -76.49 31.56
N ARG A 584 15.22 -75.72 31.94
CA ARG A 584 14.88 -74.42 31.36
C ARG A 584 15.21 -73.32 32.35
N MET A 585 16.06 -72.39 31.95
CA MET A 585 16.44 -71.23 32.73
C MET A 585 15.77 -69.99 32.17
N TYR A 586 15.08 -69.20 33.00
CA TYR A 586 14.38 -67.98 32.56
C TYR A 586 15.25 -66.74 32.76
N PHE A 587 15.18 -65.80 31.82
CA PHE A 587 15.75 -64.47 32.01
C PHE A 587 14.90 -63.69 33.02
N MET A 588 15.59 -62.92 33.87
CA MET A 588 15.00 -61.98 34.82
C MET A 588 14.78 -60.61 34.15
N GLY A 589 13.81 -59.85 34.66
CA GLY A 589 13.46 -58.50 34.19
C GLY A 589 12.32 -58.47 33.14
N PRO A 590 11.49 -57.40 33.12
CA PRO A 590 10.30 -57.27 32.26
C PRO A 590 10.60 -56.83 30.81
N ASN A 591 11.86 -56.92 30.35
CA ASN A 591 12.31 -56.48 29.02
C ASN A 591 11.92 -55.03 28.68
N THR A 592 12.18 -54.10 29.60
CA THR A 592 11.98 -52.66 29.34
C THR A 592 13.30 -51.99 29.03
N PHE A 593 13.28 -50.81 28.41
CA PHE A 593 14.51 -50.04 28.15
C PHE A 593 15.27 -49.67 29.44
N ARG A 594 14.58 -49.67 30.59
CA ARG A 594 15.20 -49.43 31.92
C ARG A 594 15.73 -50.70 32.55
N GLU A 595 15.06 -51.83 32.33
CA GLU A 595 15.40 -53.13 32.91
C GLU A 595 15.37 -54.21 31.81
N PRO A 596 16.51 -54.45 31.14
CA PRO A 596 16.63 -55.47 30.11
C PRO A 596 16.68 -56.90 30.71
N TRP A 597 16.57 -57.89 29.84
CA TRP A 597 16.74 -59.29 30.23
C TRP A 597 18.15 -59.56 30.75
N HIS A 598 18.24 -60.32 31.84
CA HIS A 598 19.50 -60.77 32.40
C HIS A 598 19.35 -62.13 33.09
N LEU A 599 20.40 -62.93 33.10
CA LEU A 599 20.46 -64.21 33.82
C LEU A 599 21.29 -64.08 35.10
N PRO A 600 20.90 -64.77 36.19
CA PRO A 600 21.69 -64.80 37.42
C PRO A 600 23.02 -65.53 37.24
N TYR A 601 24.05 -65.07 37.98
CA TYR A 601 25.32 -65.78 38.15
C TYR A 601 25.10 -67.04 38.97
N SER A 602 25.92 -68.06 38.71
CA SER A 602 25.85 -69.44 39.23
C SER A 602 24.87 -70.38 38.52
N PRO A 603 25.31 -71.59 38.13
CA PRO A 603 24.46 -72.58 37.50
C PRO A 603 23.47 -73.21 38.50
N PRO A 604 22.17 -73.34 38.16
CA PRO A 604 21.21 -74.09 38.97
C PRO A 604 21.67 -75.53 39.25
N ALA A 605 21.27 -76.08 40.41
CA ALA A 605 21.61 -77.45 40.82
C ALA A 605 21.27 -78.52 39.76
N ALA A 606 20.27 -78.26 38.90
CA ALA A 606 19.87 -79.17 37.82
C ALA A 606 20.85 -79.22 36.63
N ILE A 607 21.68 -78.20 36.42
CA ILE A 607 22.65 -78.11 35.30
C ILE A 607 24.11 -78.13 35.76
N PHE A 608 24.35 -78.05 37.07
CA PHE A 608 25.69 -77.99 37.68
C PHE A 608 26.63 -79.10 37.18
N GLU A 609 26.10 -80.31 36.94
CA GLU A 609 26.89 -81.45 36.50
C GLU A 609 27.20 -81.47 34.99
N ILE A 610 26.46 -80.72 34.17
CA ILE A 610 26.61 -80.66 32.71
C ILE A 610 27.52 -79.50 32.30
N VAL A 611 27.76 -78.56 33.22
CA VAL A 611 28.37 -77.27 32.91
C VAL A 611 29.66 -77.06 33.73
N TYR A 612 30.64 -76.35 33.15
CA TYR A 612 31.79 -75.81 33.88
C TYR A 612 31.42 -74.45 34.47
N GLU A 613 31.49 -74.30 35.80
CA GLU A 613 31.04 -73.10 36.52
C GLU A 613 31.70 -71.80 36.02
N ASP A 614 33.04 -71.80 35.85
CA ASP A 614 33.77 -70.61 35.39
C ASP A 614 33.47 -70.24 33.93
N ALA A 615 33.21 -71.22 33.08
CA ALA A 615 32.85 -70.99 31.68
C ALA A 615 31.37 -70.58 31.54
N PHE A 616 30.52 -71.02 32.46
CA PHE A 616 29.14 -70.59 32.56
C PHE A 616 29.04 -69.13 32.95
N ASN A 617 29.76 -68.70 34.00
CA ASN A 617 29.71 -67.31 34.44
C ASN A 617 30.19 -66.35 33.34
N ARG A 618 31.22 -66.71 32.58
CA ARG A 618 31.65 -65.94 31.38
C ARG A 618 30.59 -65.90 30.28
N PHE A 619 29.88 -67.00 30.06
CA PHE A 619 28.73 -67.01 29.16
C PHE A 619 27.61 -66.07 29.64
N ILE A 620 27.35 -66.02 30.94
CA ILE A 620 26.36 -65.11 31.54
C ILE A 620 26.77 -63.65 31.32
N ASP A 621 28.05 -63.30 31.46
CA ASP A 621 28.56 -61.95 31.15
C ASP A 621 28.26 -61.56 29.69
N GLU A 622 28.62 -62.45 28.75
CA GLU A 622 28.45 -62.21 27.31
C GLU A 622 26.97 -62.10 26.93
N ILE A 623 26.12 -63.03 27.39
CA ILE A 623 24.70 -63.02 27.01
C ILE A 623 23.92 -61.87 27.65
N ASN A 624 24.26 -61.47 28.88
CA ASN A 624 23.66 -60.30 29.53
C ASN A 624 24.08 -59.01 28.81
N SER A 625 25.31 -58.93 28.31
CA SER A 625 25.74 -57.80 27.49
C SER A 625 24.98 -57.70 26.16
N VAL A 626 24.69 -58.85 25.51
CA VAL A 626 23.89 -58.90 24.27
C VAL A 626 22.43 -58.50 24.53
N ALA A 627 21.90 -58.86 25.71
CA ALA A 627 20.52 -58.57 26.12
C ALA A 627 20.27 -57.08 26.48
N ALA A 628 21.30 -56.31 26.82
CA ALA A 628 21.16 -54.90 27.20
C ALA A 628 20.71 -53.99 26.03
N TYR A 629 19.95 -52.92 26.34
CA TYR A 629 19.54 -51.89 25.38
C TYR A 629 20.48 -50.68 25.40
N GLU A 630 20.67 -50.04 24.24
CA GLU A 630 21.38 -48.77 24.17
C GLU A 630 20.48 -47.60 24.60
N TRP A 631 21.07 -46.53 25.16
CA TRP A 631 20.34 -45.41 25.76
C TRP A 631 19.43 -44.67 24.76
N TRP A 632 19.87 -44.51 23.51
CA TRP A 632 19.13 -43.76 22.49
C TRP A 632 17.82 -44.46 22.08
N GLU A 633 17.76 -45.80 22.20
CA GLU A 633 16.56 -46.57 21.86
C GLU A 633 15.37 -46.18 22.75
N GLY A 634 15.64 -45.94 24.03
CA GLY A 634 14.67 -45.45 25.01
C GLY A 634 14.28 -43.99 24.78
N SER A 635 15.22 -43.14 24.37
CA SER A 635 14.94 -41.73 24.04
C SER A 635 13.99 -41.60 22.85
N VAL A 636 14.22 -42.38 21.78
CA VAL A 636 13.32 -42.41 20.61
C VAL A 636 11.91 -42.85 21.01
N HIS A 637 11.79 -43.89 21.84
CA HIS A 637 10.49 -44.32 22.37
C HIS A 637 9.79 -43.23 23.19
N SER A 638 10.52 -42.50 24.03
CA SER A 638 9.96 -41.42 24.84
C SER A 638 9.46 -40.25 23.98
N ILE A 639 10.20 -39.85 22.95
CA ILE A 639 9.78 -38.80 22.01
C ILE A 639 8.53 -39.24 21.23
N LEU A 640 8.55 -40.45 20.67
CA LEU A 640 7.41 -40.99 19.94
C LEU A 640 6.18 -41.15 20.84
N SER A 641 6.33 -41.46 22.12
CA SER A 641 5.19 -41.61 23.03
C SER A 641 4.41 -40.30 23.25
N VAL A 642 5.04 -39.15 23.00
CA VAL A 642 4.41 -37.82 23.07
C VAL A 642 3.82 -37.41 21.73
N LEU A 643 4.51 -37.73 20.63
CA LEU A 643 4.16 -37.27 19.28
C LEU A 643 3.19 -38.20 18.52
N ALA A 644 3.36 -39.51 18.70
CA ALA A 644 2.63 -40.56 18.00
C ALA A 644 2.74 -41.88 18.77
N TYR A 645 1.84 -42.09 19.73
CA TYR A 645 1.82 -43.28 20.58
C TYR A 645 1.84 -44.62 19.81
N PRO A 646 1.10 -44.79 18.69
CA PRO A 646 1.17 -46.03 17.90
C PRO A 646 2.58 -46.32 17.38
N CYS A 647 3.27 -45.30 16.86
CA CYS A 647 4.65 -45.42 16.40
C CYS A 647 5.61 -45.76 17.55
N ALA A 648 5.36 -45.22 18.74
CA ALA A 648 6.14 -45.53 19.94
C ALA A 648 6.03 -47.01 20.33
N TRP A 649 4.82 -47.57 20.26
CA TRP A 649 4.57 -48.99 20.55
C TRP A 649 5.23 -49.90 19.51
N SER A 650 5.06 -49.60 18.22
CA SER A 650 5.69 -50.36 17.13
C SER A 650 7.22 -50.33 17.23
N TRP A 651 7.81 -49.17 17.55
CA TRP A 651 9.24 -49.04 17.80
C TRP A 651 9.71 -49.95 18.93
N LYS A 652 9.01 -49.92 20.07
CA LYS A 652 9.31 -50.77 21.23
C LYS A 652 9.27 -52.26 20.87
N GLN A 653 8.23 -52.70 20.16
CA GLN A 653 8.10 -54.11 19.77
C GLN A 653 9.13 -54.54 18.72
N TRP A 654 9.44 -53.69 17.75
CA TRP A 654 10.48 -53.96 16.76
C TRP A 654 11.86 -54.14 17.41
N ARG A 655 12.23 -53.28 18.37
CA ARG A 655 13.49 -53.43 19.12
C ARG A 655 13.54 -54.72 19.92
N ARG A 656 12.45 -55.11 20.60
CA ARG A 656 12.34 -56.38 21.33
C ARG A 656 12.52 -57.60 20.42
N ARG A 657 11.89 -57.61 19.23
CA ARG A 657 12.04 -58.68 18.22
C ARG A 657 13.48 -58.78 17.74
N LYS A 658 14.11 -57.66 17.43
CA LYS A 658 15.52 -57.63 17.02
C LYS A 658 16.45 -58.17 18.11
N LYS A 659 16.15 -57.87 19.38
CA LYS A 659 16.92 -58.33 20.54
C LYS A 659 16.85 -59.85 20.74
N ILE A 660 15.65 -60.45 20.67
CA ILE A 660 15.52 -61.92 20.79
C ILE A 660 16.18 -62.65 19.62
N HIS A 661 16.06 -62.14 18.39
CA HIS A 661 16.76 -62.73 17.25
C HIS A 661 18.28 -62.71 17.43
N ARG A 662 18.82 -61.61 17.97
CA ARG A 662 20.26 -61.53 18.25
C ARG A 662 20.69 -62.51 19.35
N LEU A 663 19.89 -62.70 20.41
CA LEU A 663 20.15 -63.70 21.44
C LEU A 663 20.12 -65.13 20.88
N GLN A 664 19.19 -65.43 19.99
CA GLN A 664 19.11 -66.73 19.31
C GLN A 664 20.32 -66.98 18.40
N GLU A 665 20.75 -65.97 17.64
CA GLU A 665 21.93 -66.04 16.77
C GLU A 665 23.22 -66.20 17.59
N PHE A 666 23.33 -65.47 18.70
CA PHE A 666 24.45 -65.57 19.63
C PHE A 666 24.62 -67.01 20.15
N VAL A 667 23.56 -67.60 20.69
CA VAL A 667 23.62 -68.96 21.26
C VAL A 667 23.75 -70.04 20.18
N LYS A 668 23.20 -69.84 18.98
CA LYS A 668 23.22 -70.86 17.93
C LYS A 668 24.54 -70.91 17.14
N SER A 669 25.19 -69.76 16.96
CA SER A 669 26.30 -69.63 16.00
C SER A 669 27.52 -68.85 16.48
N GLU A 670 27.39 -67.94 17.45
CA GLU A 670 28.48 -67.06 17.88
C GLU A 670 29.22 -67.61 19.11
N TYR A 671 28.50 -68.30 20.00
CA TYR A 671 29.05 -68.88 21.22
C TYR A 671 29.45 -70.35 21.04
N ASP A 672 30.70 -70.71 21.38
CA ASP A 672 31.28 -72.05 21.19
C ASP A 672 30.75 -73.15 22.13
N HIS A 673 29.67 -72.89 22.86
CA HIS A 673 29.11 -73.77 23.90
C HIS A 673 30.15 -74.27 24.91
N SER A 674 31.24 -73.52 25.13
CA SER A 674 32.39 -73.94 25.95
C SER A 674 32.02 -74.23 27.41
N CYS A 675 30.90 -73.69 27.88
CA CYS A 675 30.33 -73.99 29.18
C CYS A 675 29.86 -75.44 29.33
N LEU A 676 29.51 -76.15 28.25
CA LEU A 676 29.04 -77.54 28.30
C LEU A 676 30.21 -78.54 28.42
N ARG A 677 30.09 -79.53 29.30
CA ARG A 677 31.08 -80.59 29.48
C ARG A 677 31.11 -81.57 28.31
N SER A 678 29.94 -81.88 27.71
CA SER A 678 29.84 -82.79 26.57
C SER A 678 30.60 -82.27 25.34
N CYS A 679 31.52 -83.07 24.80
CA CYS A 679 32.24 -82.75 23.56
C CYS A 679 31.31 -82.71 22.34
N ARG A 680 30.30 -83.59 22.29
CA ARG A 680 29.36 -83.68 21.17
C ARG A 680 28.37 -82.52 21.14
N SER A 681 27.86 -82.08 22.30
CA SER A 681 26.99 -80.90 22.35
C SER A 681 27.72 -79.63 21.90
N ARG A 682 29.02 -79.53 22.21
CA ARG A 682 29.90 -78.45 21.73
C ARG A 682 30.12 -78.50 20.23
N ALA A 683 30.53 -79.65 19.70
CA ALA A 683 30.84 -79.80 18.27
C ALA A 683 29.62 -79.63 17.35
N LEU A 684 28.43 -80.01 17.82
CA LEU A 684 27.20 -79.94 17.02
C LEU A 684 26.40 -78.65 17.20
N TYR A 685 26.80 -77.74 18.09
CA TYR A 685 26.03 -76.55 18.47
C TYR A 685 24.55 -76.88 18.81
N LYS A 686 24.35 -77.96 19.59
CA LYS A 686 23.03 -78.55 19.88
C LYS A 686 22.69 -78.66 21.37
N GLY A 687 23.52 -78.11 22.25
CA GLY A 687 23.32 -78.25 23.70
C GLY A 687 22.48 -77.15 24.36
N MET A 688 22.22 -76.02 23.68
CA MET A 688 21.48 -74.89 24.23
C MET A 688 20.56 -74.28 23.17
N LYS A 689 19.37 -73.80 23.57
CA LYS A 689 18.42 -73.11 22.69
C LYS A 689 17.72 -71.98 23.43
N VAL A 690 17.60 -70.81 22.79
CA VAL A 690 16.87 -69.67 23.36
C VAL A 690 15.46 -69.61 22.78
N GLY A 691 14.47 -69.51 23.66
CA GLY A 691 13.07 -69.28 23.33
C GLY A 691 12.54 -68.02 24.02
N ALA A 692 11.41 -67.51 23.52
CA ALA A 692 10.71 -66.39 24.14
C ALA A 692 9.21 -66.52 23.93
N THR A 693 8.46 -65.86 24.81
CA THR A 693 7.01 -65.73 24.70
C THR A 693 6.63 -64.75 23.57
N PRO A 694 5.43 -64.88 22.97
CA PRO A 694 5.01 -64.05 21.83
C PRO A 694 4.87 -62.55 22.16
N ASP A 695 4.62 -62.22 23.42
CA ASP A 695 4.60 -60.85 23.96
C ASP A 695 6.01 -60.26 24.19
N LEU A 696 7.05 -61.08 24.04
CA LEU A 696 8.47 -60.71 24.19
C LEU A 696 8.79 -60.12 25.56
N LEU A 697 8.04 -60.48 26.60
CA LEU A 697 8.31 -60.05 27.97
C LEU A 697 9.12 -61.10 28.73
N VAL A 698 8.93 -62.38 28.43
CA VAL A 698 9.65 -63.49 29.05
C VAL A 698 10.49 -64.20 27.99
N SER A 699 11.75 -64.47 28.31
CA SER A 699 12.62 -65.32 27.50
C SER A 699 13.28 -66.38 28.38
N TYR A 700 13.75 -67.46 27.74
CA TYR A 700 14.33 -68.60 28.42
C TYR A 700 15.39 -69.31 27.58
N ILE A 701 16.28 -70.06 28.24
CA ILE A 701 17.29 -70.92 27.64
C ILE A 701 17.05 -72.36 28.07
N ASP A 702 16.88 -73.25 27.10
CA ASP A 702 16.72 -74.68 27.27
C ASP A 702 18.07 -75.39 27.08
N PHE A 703 18.43 -76.26 28.03
CA PHE A 703 19.64 -77.09 27.99
C PHE A 703 19.31 -78.53 27.58
N PHE A 704 20.10 -79.11 26.68
CA PHE A 704 19.92 -80.46 26.12
C PHE A 704 21.16 -81.35 26.31
N LEU A 705 20.93 -82.65 26.57
CA LEU A 705 21.97 -83.68 26.65
C LEU A 705 22.46 -84.08 25.26
N GLY A 706 23.79 -84.22 25.12
CA GLY A 706 24.46 -84.54 23.85
C GLY A 706 24.33 -85.99 23.37
N GLY A 707 23.67 -86.87 24.12
CA GLY A 707 23.52 -88.31 23.79
C GLY A 707 24.71 -89.19 24.20
N ASP A 708 25.91 -88.63 24.38
CA ASP A 708 27.10 -89.36 24.88
C ASP A 708 27.04 -89.63 26.40
N GLU A 709 26.26 -88.84 27.13
CA GLU A 709 26.02 -88.95 28.57
C GLU A 709 24.79 -89.86 28.82
N LYS A 710 24.95 -91.18 28.74
CA LYS A 710 23.85 -92.11 29.10
C LYS A 710 23.71 -92.21 30.63
N ARG A 711 22.89 -91.35 31.23
CA ARG A 711 22.32 -91.60 32.58
C ARG A 711 20.92 -92.18 32.46
N LEU A 712 20.75 -93.44 32.86
CA LEU A 712 19.42 -94.08 32.98
C LEU A 712 18.55 -93.41 34.07
N ASP A 713 19.15 -92.70 35.03
CA ASP A 713 18.44 -92.20 36.22
C ASP A 713 17.95 -90.75 36.14
N MET A 714 18.41 -89.96 35.15
CA MET A 714 18.05 -88.55 34.99
C MET A 714 16.89 -88.34 33.98
N VAL A 715 16.54 -89.37 33.21
CA VAL A 715 15.35 -89.41 32.34
C VAL A 715 14.14 -89.94 33.11
N THR A 716 13.96 -89.50 34.35
CA THR A 716 12.85 -89.95 35.19
C THR A 716 11.67 -88.99 35.10
N SER A 717 10.49 -89.58 34.89
CA SER A 717 9.12 -89.09 35.11
C SER A 717 8.99 -87.67 35.67
N ILE A 718 8.10 -86.84 35.09
CA ILE A 718 7.75 -85.48 35.55
C ILE A 718 7.53 -85.37 37.08
N GLN A 719 7.14 -86.46 37.76
CA GLN A 719 7.06 -86.56 39.22
C GLN A 719 8.33 -86.10 39.96
N LYS A 720 9.54 -86.34 39.42
CA LYS A 720 10.79 -85.85 40.04
C LYS A 720 11.14 -84.40 39.71
N ARG A 721 10.43 -83.78 38.76
CA ARG A 721 10.58 -82.37 38.38
C ARG A 721 9.60 -81.44 39.11
N PHE A 722 8.68 -81.98 39.89
CA PHE A 722 7.85 -81.17 40.78
C PHE A 722 8.61 -80.84 42.08
N PRO A 723 8.51 -79.59 42.56
CA PRO A 723 7.72 -78.47 42.00
C PRO A 723 8.39 -77.79 40.80
N MET A 724 7.63 -77.60 39.70
CA MET A 724 8.06 -76.82 38.52
C MET A 724 7.55 -75.38 38.65
N ARG A 725 8.42 -74.40 38.42
CA ARG A 725 8.03 -72.99 38.33
C ARG A 725 7.65 -72.64 36.90
N ILE A 726 6.42 -72.18 36.70
CA ILE A 726 5.95 -71.65 35.41
C ILE A 726 5.74 -70.15 35.58
N ILE A 727 6.38 -69.35 34.72
CA ILE A 727 6.33 -67.89 34.78
C ILE A 727 5.20 -67.40 33.87
N PHE A 728 4.35 -66.53 34.40
CA PHE A 728 3.39 -65.79 33.57
C PHE A 728 4.12 -64.69 32.81
N GLY A 729 3.90 -64.62 31.50
CA GLY A 729 4.22 -63.45 30.69
C GLY A 729 3.20 -62.32 30.94
N GLY A 730 3.42 -61.16 30.34
CA GLY A 730 2.61 -59.97 30.60
C GLY A 730 3.10 -59.12 31.76
N ASP A 731 2.84 -57.82 31.68
CA ASP A 731 3.04 -56.84 32.76
C ASP A 731 1.69 -56.39 33.35
N GLY A 732 0.58 -56.99 32.94
CA GLY A 732 -0.76 -56.58 33.37
C GLY A 732 -1.21 -55.24 32.80
N SER A 733 -0.48 -54.70 31.81
CA SER A 733 -0.92 -53.52 31.06
C SER A 733 -1.95 -53.89 29.98
N TYR A 734 -2.67 -52.88 29.49
CA TYR A 734 -3.66 -53.05 28.44
C TYR A 734 -3.10 -53.72 27.17
N MET A 735 -1.85 -53.41 26.82
CA MET A 735 -1.18 -53.94 25.63
C MET A 735 -0.48 -55.30 25.85
N SER A 736 -0.25 -55.71 27.09
CA SER A 736 0.39 -56.98 27.45
C SER A 736 -0.20 -57.55 28.75
N PRO A 737 -1.42 -58.11 28.68
CA PRO A 737 -2.06 -58.73 29.85
C PRO A 737 -1.27 -59.94 30.35
N TYR A 738 -1.46 -60.31 31.62
CA TYR A 738 -0.87 -61.52 32.15
C TYR A 738 -1.30 -62.76 31.36
N ASN A 739 -0.35 -63.61 31.00
CA ASN A 739 -0.57 -64.74 30.11
C ASN A 739 0.33 -65.93 30.47
N LEU A 740 -0.26 -67.12 30.57
CA LEU A 740 0.44 -68.40 30.63
C LEU A 740 0.71 -68.89 29.21
N TYR A 741 1.97 -68.85 28.80
CA TYR A 741 2.38 -69.40 27.50
C TYR A 741 2.75 -70.88 27.63
N SER A 742 2.13 -71.73 26.82
CA SER A 742 2.41 -73.17 26.78
C SER A 742 3.16 -73.55 25.51
N ASP A 743 4.47 -73.77 25.64
CA ASP A 743 5.32 -74.26 24.56
C ASP A 743 5.04 -75.73 24.21
N THR A 744 5.43 -76.16 23.01
CA THR A 744 5.40 -77.58 22.61
C THR A 744 6.17 -78.48 23.57
N LEU A 745 7.29 -78.00 24.13
CA LEU A 745 8.08 -78.71 25.13
C LEU A 745 7.31 -78.87 26.46
N LEU A 746 6.69 -77.79 26.97
CA LEU A 746 5.91 -77.83 28.20
C LEU A 746 4.66 -78.70 28.04
N THR A 747 3.96 -78.55 26.91
CA THR A 747 2.79 -79.36 26.55
C THR A 747 3.16 -80.85 26.44
N ASN A 748 4.29 -81.19 25.82
CA ASN A 748 4.76 -82.58 25.71
C ASN A 748 5.21 -83.17 27.06
N LEU A 749 5.79 -82.36 27.95
CA LEU A 749 6.15 -82.78 29.30
C LEU A 749 4.90 -83.05 30.13
N ILE A 750 3.92 -82.12 30.13
CA ILE A 750 2.67 -82.26 30.87
C ILE A 750 1.78 -83.36 30.27
N ALA A 751 1.86 -83.57 28.95
CA ALA A 751 1.19 -84.67 28.24
C ALA A 751 1.56 -86.06 28.77
N GLN A 752 2.69 -86.20 29.48
CA GLN A 752 3.05 -87.44 30.17
C GLN A 752 2.08 -87.79 31.30
N HIS A 753 1.30 -86.83 31.84
CA HIS A 753 0.40 -87.02 32.98
C HIS A 753 -1.03 -86.49 32.74
N VAL A 754 -1.20 -85.44 31.94
CA VAL A 754 -2.50 -84.82 31.63
C VAL A 754 -2.66 -84.75 30.11
N PRO A 755 -3.78 -85.21 29.51
CA PRO A 755 -4.00 -85.08 28.07
C PRO A 755 -3.79 -83.65 27.59
N ALA A 756 -3.04 -83.47 26.50
CA ALA A 756 -2.70 -82.14 25.97
C ALA A 756 -3.93 -81.26 25.71
N THR A 757 -5.07 -81.86 25.37
CA THR A 757 -6.36 -81.18 25.17
C THR A 757 -6.90 -80.54 26.45
N VAL A 758 -6.74 -81.20 27.61
CA VAL A 758 -7.18 -80.69 28.92
C VAL A 758 -6.24 -79.57 29.38
N TRP A 759 -4.94 -79.76 29.20
CA TRP A 759 -3.94 -78.74 29.50
C TRP A 759 -4.17 -77.46 28.69
N ASN A 760 -4.36 -77.58 27.38
CA ASN A 760 -4.61 -76.41 26.52
C ASN A 760 -5.92 -75.69 26.87
N ARG A 761 -6.97 -76.43 27.28
CA ARG A 761 -8.23 -75.82 27.78
C ARG A 761 -8.04 -75.06 29.09
N LEU A 762 -7.27 -75.63 30.03
CA LEU A 762 -6.94 -74.96 31.29
C LEU A 762 -6.17 -73.66 31.04
N VAL A 763 -5.14 -73.70 30.19
CA VAL A 763 -4.34 -72.54 29.81
C VAL A 763 -5.22 -71.46 29.17
N ALA A 764 -6.09 -71.84 28.23
CA ALA A 764 -7.01 -70.89 27.59
C ALA A 764 -8.00 -70.24 28.59
N GLY A 765 -8.58 -71.04 29.50
CA GLY A 765 -9.48 -70.54 30.55
C GLY A 765 -8.80 -69.62 31.56
N LEU A 766 -7.59 -69.97 32.00
CA LEU A 766 -6.79 -69.17 32.91
C LEU A 766 -6.39 -67.83 32.26
N ASN A 767 -5.95 -67.86 31.01
CA ASN A 767 -5.58 -66.66 30.25
C ASN A 767 -6.77 -65.72 30.02
N ALA A 768 -7.99 -66.23 29.93
CA ALA A 768 -9.19 -65.39 29.88
C ALA A 768 -9.40 -64.60 31.19
N GLN A 769 -9.12 -65.22 32.34
CA GLN A 769 -9.26 -64.59 33.65
C GLN A 769 -8.10 -63.63 33.96
N LEU A 770 -6.86 -64.02 33.64
CA LEU A 770 -5.65 -63.21 33.86
C LEU A 770 -5.69 -61.86 33.15
N ARG A 771 -6.47 -61.72 32.06
CA ARG A 771 -6.70 -60.46 31.34
C ARG A 771 -7.46 -59.40 32.14
N THR A 772 -8.20 -59.80 33.17
CA THR A 772 -8.99 -58.89 34.01
C THR A 772 -8.18 -58.31 35.17
N VAL A 773 -7.00 -58.88 35.46
CA VAL A 773 -6.14 -58.51 36.58
C VAL A 773 -5.38 -57.22 36.27
N ARG A 774 -5.52 -56.20 37.11
CA ARG A 774 -4.83 -54.90 36.96
C ARG A 774 -3.46 -54.87 37.65
N HIS A 775 -2.54 -54.09 37.08
CA HIS A 775 -1.20 -53.85 37.65
C HIS A 775 -1.31 -53.29 39.08
N GLY A 776 -0.68 -53.97 40.05
CA GLY A 776 -0.62 -53.55 41.47
C GLY A 776 -1.47 -54.37 42.46
N LEU A 777 -2.33 -55.28 41.99
CA LEU A 777 -3.15 -56.16 42.84
C LEU A 777 -2.50 -57.52 43.17
N VAL A 778 -1.36 -57.84 42.55
CA VAL A 778 -0.63 -59.10 42.78
C VAL A 778 0.66 -58.78 43.53
N ALA A 779 0.72 -59.10 44.81
CA ALA A 779 1.92 -58.92 45.65
C ALA A 779 2.20 -60.19 46.47
N GLY A 780 3.20 -60.97 46.06
CA GLY A 780 3.79 -62.06 46.86
C GLY A 780 3.76 -63.45 46.21
N ASP A 781 4.81 -64.24 46.48
CA ASP A 781 4.90 -65.68 46.18
C ASP A 781 3.84 -66.44 46.99
N TYR A 782 2.63 -66.63 46.45
CA TYR A 782 1.61 -67.46 47.08
C TYR A 782 1.57 -68.85 46.44
N THR A 783 1.73 -69.88 47.28
CA THR A 783 1.33 -71.24 46.94
C THR A 783 -0.20 -71.33 46.87
N LEU A 784 -0.73 -72.17 45.96
CA LEU A 784 -2.14 -72.28 45.57
C LEU A 784 -3.17 -72.62 46.70
N TYR A 785 -2.78 -72.58 47.97
CA TYR A 785 -3.60 -72.93 49.13
C TYR A 785 -4.27 -71.75 49.86
N ASP A 786 -3.88 -70.49 49.60
CA ASP A 786 -4.31 -69.34 50.44
C ASP A 786 -5.42 -68.43 49.85
N LEU A 787 -6.05 -68.80 48.73
CA LEU A 787 -7.04 -67.94 48.07
C LEU A 787 -8.44 -67.89 48.72
N HIS A 788 -8.61 -68.45 49.92
CA HIS A 788 -9.94 -68.53 50.56
C HIS A 788 -10.20 -67.58 51.73
N HIS A 789 -9.24 -66.74 52.14
CA HIS A 789 -9.41 -65.82 53.29
C HIS A 789 -8.68 -64.48 53.09
N SER A 790 -9.30 -63.48 52.46
CA SER A 790 -9.13 -62.05 52.84
C SER A 790 -10.06 -61.11 52.05
N GLU A 791 -11.21 -60.77 52.64
CA GLU A 791 -11.79 -59.43 52.52
C GLU A 791 -12.28 -59.06 53.92
N TYR A 792 -11.39 -58.53 54.74
CA TYR A 792 -11.66 -57.61 55.87
C TYR A 792 -10.37 -57.46 56.66
N LEU A 793 -9.65 -56.34 56.52
CA LEU A 793 -9.00 -55.63 57.62
C LEU A 793 -8.25 -54.38 57.14
N ASP A 794 -8.29 -53.38 58.02
CA ASP A 794 -7.56 -52.12 58.07
C ASP A 794 -7.95 -50.99 57.11
N ILE A 795 -8.85 -50.11 57.60
CA ILE A 795 -8.42 -48.82 58.17
C ILE A 795 -9.16 -48.62 59.50
N SER A 796 -8.40 -48.76 60.59
CA SER A 796 -8.71 -48.30 61.93
C SER A 796 -8.20 -46.86 62.12
N ASN A 797 -8.84 -46.12 63.05
CA ASN A 797 -8.50 -44.80 63.60
C ASN A 797 -9.08 -43.53 62.93
N ALA A 798 -10.27 -43.11 63.41
CA ALA A 798 -10.45 -41.82 64.12
C ALA A 798 -11.90 -41.69 64.68
N THR A 799 -12.04 -42.05 65.95
CA THR A 799 -12.90 -41.49 67.01
C THR A 799 -14.27 -40.84 66.69
N SER A 800 -15.31 -41.48 67.26
CA SER A 800 -16.36 -40.93 68.15
C SER A 800 -17.41 -39.95 67.60
N ARG A 801 -18.65 -40.47 67.41
CA ARG A 801 -19.83 -40.10 68.23
C ARG A 801 -21.01 -41.07 68.01
N ASN A 802 -21.46 -41.63 69.13
CA ASN A 802 -22.61 -42.46 69.49
C ASN A 802 -23.85 -42.51 68.57
N PHE A 803 -24.38 -43.72 68.33
CA PHE A 803 -25.70 -44.20 68.83
C PHE A 803 -25.84 -45.73 68.58
N ALA A 804 -26.43 -46.46 69.55
CA ALA A 804 -26.61 -47.92 69.61
C ALA A 804 -27.99 -48.38 69.03
N PRO A 805 -28.46 -49.64 69.19
CA PRO A 805 -28.08 -50.90 68.51
C PRO A 805 -29.23 -51.57 67.67
N ALA A 806 -28.84 -52.40 66.68
CA ALA A 806 -29.46 -53.62 66.03
C ALA A 806 -31.01 -53.83 65.98
N PRO A 807 -31.61 -54.41 64.89
CA PRO A 807 -31.36 -55.81 64.49
C PRO A 807 -31.43 -56.17 62.98
N GLN A 808 -31.05 -57.44 62.74
CA GLN A 808 -30.90 -58.18 61.49
C GLN A 808 -32.20 -58.35 60.68
N ASN A 809 -32.09 -58.29 59.33
CA ASN A 809 -32.65 -59.22 58.33
C ASN A 809 -32.92 -58.52 56.99
N SER A 810 -32.21 -58.92 55.92
CA SER A 810 -32.67 -59.02 54.51
C SER A 810 -31.52 -58.93 53.50
N THR A 811 -30.67 -59.95 53.46
CA THR A 811 -29.72 -60.19 52.37
C THR A 811 -30.46 -60.78 51.15
N SER A 812 -31.03 -59.93 50.29
CA SER A 812 -31.22 -60.23 48.85
C SER A 812 -31.70 -59.05 48.00
N LYS A 813 -32.23 -57.96 48.58
CA LYS A 813 -32.68 -56.77 47.81
C LYS A 813 -31.62 -55.69 47.59
N ASN A 814 -30.56 -55.67 48.39
CA ASN A 814 -29.56 -54.59 48.34
C ASN A 814 -28.51 -54.75 47.21
N ALA A 815 -28.46 -55.91 46.54
CA ALA A 815 -27.54 -56.15 45.42
C ALA A 815 -28.03 -55.52 44.10
N GLU A 816 -29.35 -55.52 43.84
CA GLU A 816 -29.93 -54.91 42.63
C GLU A 816 -30.01 -53.38 42.71
N GLU A 817 -30.31 -52.80 43.88
CA GLU A 817 -30.31 -51.34 44.06
C GLU A 817 -28.89 -50.73 44.06
N SER A 818 -27.89 -51.45 44.56
CA SER A 818 -26.49 -51.01 44.50
C SER A 818 -25.92 -51.08 43.08
N GLN A 819 -26.35 -52.05 42.26
CA GLN A 819 -26.02 -52.13 40.82
C GLN A 819 -26.75 -51.03 40.02
N ALA A 820 -27.99 -50.70 40.36
CA ALA A 820 -28.73 -49.61 39.72
C ALA A 820 -28.13 -48.23 40.06
N TYR A 821 -27.78 -47.95 41.32
CA TYR A 821 -27.19 -46.67 41.72
C TYR A 821 -25.76 -46.48 41.20
N THR A 822 -24.95 -47.54 41.18
CA THR A 822 -23.62 -47.50 40.55
C THR A 822 -23.71 -47.36 39.02
N SER A 823 -24.68 -48.00 38.35
CA SER A 823 -24.91 -47.81 36.91
C SER A 823 -25.38 -46.39 36.57
N HIS A 824 -26.22 -45.77 37.40
CA HIS A 824 -26.71 -44.40 37.21
C HIS A 824 -25.62 -43.35 37.45
N VAL A 825 -24.75 -43.55 38.45
CA VAL A 825 -23.58 -42.69 38.71
C VAL A 825 -22.51 -42.85 37.63
N LEU A 826 -22.30 -44.07 37.11
CA LEU A 826 -21.37 -44.34 36.01
C LEU A 826 -21.88 -43.75 34.68
N SER A 827 -23.20 -43.79 34.43
CA SER A 827 -23.84 -43.12 33.28
C SER A 827 -23.67 -41.60 33.34
N ARG A 828 -23.95 -40.98 34.50
CA ARG A 828 -23.83 -39.52 34.67
C ARG A 828 -22.39 -39.02 34.51
N LYS A 829 -21.40 -39.80 34.96
CA LYS A 829 -19.97 -39.52 34.72
C LYS A 829 -19.57 -39.68 33.25
N LYS A 830 -20.19 -40.61 32.52
CA LYS A 830 -19.95 -40.80 31.08
C LYS A 830 -20.50 -39.62 30.27
N ASP A 831 -21.68 -39.12 30.62
CA ASP A 831 -22.31 -37.99 29.92
C ASP A 831 -21.58 -36.65 30.15
N THR A 832 -21.07 -36.40 31.36
CA THR A 832 -20.27 -35.19 31.64
C THR A 832 -18.91 -35.19 30.95
N VAL A 833 -18.24 -36.34 30.94
CA VAL A 833 -16.98 -36.52 30.19
C VAL A 833 -17.22 -36.36 28.69
N GLN A 834 -18.35 -36.86 28.18
CA GLN A 834 -18.70 -36.75 26.77
C GLN A 834 -19.02 -35.30 26.34
N LEU A 835 -19.73 -34.54 27.18
CA LEU A 835 -19.94 -33.10 26.96
C LEU A 835 -18.61 -32.34 26.91
N LEU A 836 -17.69 -32.64 27.84
CA LEU A 836 -16.36 -32.02 27.87
C LEU A 836 -15.59 -32.25 26.56
N ILE A 837 -15.64 -33.47 26.01
CA ILE A 837 -14.98 -33.79 24.74
C ILE A 837 -15.62 -33.02 23.58
N THR A 838 -16.96 -32.91 23.52
CA THR A 838 -17.62 -32.12 22.46
C THR A 838 -17.26 -30.64 22.50
N VAL A 839 -17.15 -30.05 23.70
CA VAL A 839 -16.71 -28.67 23.88
C VAL A 839 -15.26 -28.50 23.43
N MET A 840 -14.38 -29.43 23.79
CA MET A 840 -12.97 -29.39 23.37
C MET A 840 -12.81 -29.51 21.85
N LEU A 841 -13.59 -30.35 21.17
CA LEU A 841 -13.57 -30.49 19.71
C LEU A 841 -14.09 -29.23 19.00
N LEU A 842 -15.19 -28.64 19.50
CA LEU A 842 -15.75 -27.40 18.94
C LEU A 842 -14.82 -26.20 19.13
N ALA A 843 -14.19 -26.08 20.30
CA ALA A 843 -13.22 -25.03 20.56
C ALA A 843 -12.03 -25.10 19.59
N ASP A 844 -11.50 -26.31 19.35
CA ASP A 844 -10.42 -26.55 18.39
C ASP A 844 -10.83 -26.18 16.94
N LEU A 845 -12.01 -26.60 16.49
CA LEU A 845 -12.54 -26.20 15.17
C LEU A 845 -12.68 -24.68 15.05
N PHE A 846 -13.13 -24.01 16.11
CA PHE A 846 -13.33 -22.56 16.05
C PHE A 846 -11.99 -21.81 15.99
N VAL A 847 -11.02 -22.17 16.82
CA VAL A 847 -9.71 -21.52 16.82
C VAL A 847 -8.95 -21.82 15.53
N THR A 848 -9.11 -23.01 14.93
CA THR A 848 -8.50 -23.34 13.62
C THR A 848 -9.08 -22.47 12.51
N LEU A 849 -10.39 -22.23 12.49
CA LEU A 849 -11.03 -21.31 11.54
C LEU A 849 -10.57 -19.86 11.73
N LEU A 850 -10.44 -19.38 12.97
CA LEU A 850 -9.90 -18.04 13.25
C LEU A 850 -8.45 -17.89 12.77
N MET A 851 -7.62 -18.91 13.00
CA MET A 851 -6.22 -18.90 12.56
C MET A 851 -6.15 -18.88 11.02
N LEU A 852 -6.93 -19.71 10.33
CA LEU A 852 -6.98 -19.70 8.85
C LEU A 852 -7.47 -18.36 8.30
N LEU A 853 -8.49 -17.75 8.92
CA LEU A 853 -8.97 -16.42 8.55
C LEU A 853 -7.85 -15.39 8.71
N MET A 854 -7.14 -15.39 9.84
CA MET A 854 -6.02 -14.49 10.09
C MET A 854 -4.91 -14.66 9.03
N PHE A 855 -4.49 -15.89 8.70
CA PHE A 855 -3.46 -16.11 7.68
C PHE A 855 -3.91 -15.78 6.25
N TYR A 856 -5.19 -15.98 5.92
CA TYR A 856 -5.78 -15.54 4.63
C TYR A 856 -5.60 -14.03 4.41
N TRP A 857 -5.82 -13.24 5.46
CA TRP A 857 -5.65 -11.79 5.39
C TRP A 857 -4.20 -11.33 5.39
N ILE A 858 -3.29 -12.08 6.03
CA ILE A 858 -1.85 -11.80 6.01
C ILE A 858 -1.29 -12.04 4.60
N SER A 859 -1.54 -13.22 4.04
CA SER A 859 -1.03 -13.59 2.72
C SER A 859 -1.78 -14.82 2.19
N LEU A 860 -2.32 -14.71 0.96
CA LEU A 860 -2.94 -15.84 0.28
C LEU A 860 -1.97 -17.02 0.16
N GLY A 861 -0.67 -16.76 -0.05
CA GLY A 861 0.36 -17.79 -0.10
C GLY A 861 0.60 -18.46 1.24
N ALA A 862 0.60 -17.70 2.35
CA ALA A 862 0.73 -18.26 3.70
C ALA A 862 -0.50 -19.08 4.09
N PHE A 863 -1.71 -18.63 3.75
CA PHE A 863 -2.94 -19.40 3.90
C PHE A 863 -2.90 -20.73 3.14
N LEU A 864 -2.51 -20.68 1.87
CA LEU A 864 -2.38 -21.88 1.04
C LEU A 864 -1.30 -22.82 1.59
N ALA A 865 -0.17 -22.30 2.08
CA ALA A 865 0.88 -23.12 2.69
C ALA A 865 0.40 -23.86 3.94
N VAL A 866 -0.33 -23.18 4.84
CA VAL A 866 -0.89 -23.81 6.05
C VAL A 866 -2.00 -24.81 5.73
N LEU A 867 -2.79 -24.56 4.68
CA LEU A 867 -3.91 -25.42 4.28
C LEU A 867 -3.49 -26.65 3.45
N LEU A 868 -2.50 -26.49 2.55
CA LEU A 868 -2.19 -27.46 1.49
C LEU A 868 -1.08 -28.46 1.82
N ILE A 869 -0.29 -28.25 2.89
CA ILE A 869 0.78 -29.21 3.23
C ILE A 869 0.24 -30.63 3.46
N LEU A 870 -0.92 -30.74 4.10
CA LEU A 870 -1.74 -31.94 4.18
C LEU A 870 -3.20 -31.50 4.09
N PRO A 871 -3.83 -31.58 2.90
CA PRO A 871 -5.15 -30.99 2.68
C PRO A 871 -6.16 -31.56 3.68
N LEU A 872 -6.88 -30.65 4.35
CA LEU A 872 -7.95 -30.94 5.31
C LEU A 872 -7.52 -31.54 6.66
N SER A 873 -6.23 -31.77 6.95
CA SER A 873 -5.81 -32.37 8.22
C SER A 873 -6.03 -31.48 9.46
N LEU A 874 -6.17 -30.16 9.28
CA LEU A 874 -6.54 -29.22 10.34
C LEU A 874 -8.05 -29.28 10.67
N LEU A 875 -8.89 -29.62 9.68
CA LEU A 875 -10.36 -29.57 9.79
C LEU A 875 -10.96 -30.97 10.00
N SER A 876 -10.27 -32.03 9.59
CA SER A 876 -10.70 -33.43 9.72
C SER A 876 -10.74 -34.00 11.16
N PRO A 877 -9.98 -33.50 12.16
CA PRO A 877 -10.07 -34.02 13.53
C PRO A 877 -11.45 -33.82 14.14
N PHE A 878 -12.16 -32.75 13.78
CA PHE A 878 -13.49 -32.46 14.31
C PHE A 878 -14.55 -33.48 13.83
N PRO A 879 -14.78 -33.71 12.52
CA PRO A 879 -15.70 -34.75 12.03
C PRO A 879 -15.35 -36.16 12.53
N ALA A 880 -14.05 -36.46 12.62
CA ALA A 880 -13.56 -37.74 13.10
C ALA A 880 -13.87 -38.00 14.57
N GLY A 881 -13.54 -37.01 15.43
CA GLY A 881 -13.84 -37.08 16.86
C GLY A 881 -15.34 -37.11 17.11
N LEU A 882 -16.11 -36.36 16.32
CA LEU A 882 -17.58 -36.39 16.36
C LEU A 882 -18.12 -37.79 16.01
N ASN A 883 -17.66 -38.39 14.91
CA ASN A 883 -18.07 -39.74 14.53
C ASN A 883 -17.74 -40.78 15.63
N ALA A 884 -16.56 -40.69 16.25
CA ALA A 884 -16.18 -41.54 17.38
C ALA A 884 -17.07 -41.36 18.63
N LEU A 885 -17.63 -40.16 18.85
CA LEU A 885 -18.55 -39.85 19.96
C LEU A 885 -19.96 -40.43 19.74
N PHE A 886 -20.40 -40.58 18.49
CA PHE A 886 -21.76 -41.00 18.14
C PHE A 886 -21.93 -42.51 17.90
N THR A 887 -20.85 -43.28 17.78
CA THR A 887 -20.91 -44.74 17.55
C THR A 887 -21.22 -45.54 18.82
N ASN A 888 -22.28 -46.36 18.79
CA ASN A 888 -22.58 -47.35 19.82
C ASN A 888 -22.37 -48.77 19.26
N GLY A 889 -21.30 -49.45 19.70
CA GLY A 889 -21.05 -50.87 19.42
C GLY A 889 -19.55 -51.23 19.41
N PRO A 890 -19.16 -52.48 19.72
CA PRO A 890 -17.79 -52.94 19.52
C PRO A 890 -17.53 -53.11 18.02
N ARG A 891 -17.04 -52.06 17.35
CA ARG A 891 -16.41 -52.16 16.03
C ARG A 891 -15.13 -51.34 15.94
N ARG A 892 -14.08 -52.06 15.51
CA ARG A 892 -12.83 -51.69 14.81
C ARG A 892 -11.92 -50.63 15.44
N ALA A 893 -10.74 -51.11 15.85
CA ALA A 893 -9.52 -50.39 16.23
C ALA A 893 -8.95 -49.39 15.19
N SER A 894 -9.62 -49.10 14.06
CA SER A 894 -9.10 -48.20 13.01
C SER A 894 -9.47 -46.72 13.22
N LEU A 895 -10.65 -46.42 13.78
CA LEU A 895 -11.14 -45.03 13.94
C LEU A 895 -10.29 -44.19 14.91
N ALA A 896 -9.82 -44.79 16.00
CA ALA A 896 -8.91 -44.16 16.96
C ALA A 896 -7.57 -43.77 16.33
N ARG A 897 -7.04 -44.69 15.52
CA ARG A 897 -5.74 -44.54 14.86
C ARG A 897 -5.79 -43.47 13.79
N VAL A 898 -6.90 -43.41 13.05
CA VAL A 898 -7.19 -42.36 12.08
C VAL A 898 -7.34 -41.00 12.78
N TYR A 899 -8.02 -40.94 13.93
CA TYR A 899 -8.10 -39.72 14.74
C TYR A 899 -6.72 -39.26 15.26
N ALA A 900 -5.91 -40.17 15.82
CA ALA A 900 -4.56 -39.87 16.31
C ALA A 900 -3.62 -39.43 15.17
N LEU A 901 -3.71 -40.07 14.00
CA LEU A 901 -2.98 -39.67 12.80
C LEU A 901 -3.38 -38.27 12.35
N TRP A 902 -4.68 -37.97 12.31
CA TRP A 902 -5.18 -36.63 11.96
C TRP A 902 -4.76 -35.57 12.98
N ASN A 903 -4.82 -35.88 14.27
CA ASN A 903 -4.35 -34.99 15.32
C ASN A 903 -2.85 -34.67 15.21
N SER A 904 -2.03 -35.69 14.93
CA SER A 904 -0.58 -35.54 14.67
C SER A 904 -0.29 -34.71 13.40
N SER A 905 -1.02 -34.98 12.31
CA SER A 905 -0.90 -34.20 11.07
C SER A 905 -1.35 -32.74 11.23
N SER A 906 -2.32 -32.46 12.11
CA SER A 906 -2.75 -31.11 12.44
C SER A 906 -1.66 -30.33 13.19
N ILE A 907 -0.86 -30.97 14.05
CA ILE A 907 0.29 -30.33 14.71
C ILE A 907 1.33 -29.89 13.68
N SER A 908 1.57 -30.70 12.65
CA SER A 908 2.50 -30.34 11.56
C SER A 908 2.08 -29.06 10.85
N ASN A 909 0.78 -28.86 10.58
CA ASN A 909 0.29 -27.62 9.97
C ASN A 909 0.38 -26.41 10.92
N ILE A 910 0.28 -26.61 12.24
CA ILE A 910 0.50 -25.53 13.22
C ILE A 910 1.98 -25.07 13.18
N VAL A 911 2.92 -26.01 13.07
CA VAL A 911 4.35 -25.68 12.91
C VAL A 911 4.59 -24.88 11.63
N VAL A 912 3.93 -25.24 10.54
CA VAL A 912 3.98 -24.48 9.28
C VAL A 912 3.44 -23.07 9.48
N ALA A 913 2.32 -22.91 10.19
CA ALA A 913 1.77 -21.59 10.49
C ALA A 913 2.79 -20.72 11.25
N PHE A 914 3.55 -21.31 12.18
CA PHE A 914 4.67 -20.62 12.84
C PHE A 914 5.77 -20.19 11.86
N ILE A 915 6.20 -21.09 10.97
CA ILE A 915 7.25 -20.80 9.99
C ILE A 915 6.79 -19.70 9.02
N CYS A 916 5.57 -19.78 8.48
CA CYS A 916 5.00 -18.76 7.60
C CYS A 916 4.87 -17.40 8.29
N GLY A 917 4.44 -17.39 9.56
CA GLY A 917 4.36 -16.17 10.36
C GLY A 917 5.73 -15.53 10.62
N MET A 918 6.75 -16.35 10.95
CA MET A 918 8.13 -15.87 11.11
C MET A 918 8.70 -15.29 9.82
N ILE A 919 8.51 -15.95 8.68
CA ILE A 919 8.99 -15.46 7.37
C ILE A 919 8.32 -14.13 7.04
N HIS A 920 7.01 -14.02 7.22
CA HIS A 920 6.30 -12.77 6.98
C HIS A 920 6.83 -11.66 7.90
N TYR A 921 6.99 -11.93 9.20
CA TYR A 921 7.52 -10.98 10.18
C TYR A 921 8.87 -10.40 9.75
N VAL A 922 9.81 -11.27 9.35
CA VAL A 922 11.15 -10.88 8.87
C VAL A 922 11.08 -10.04 7.60
N ILE A 923 10.21 -10.37 6.64
CA ILE A 923 10.07 -9.60 5.40
C ILE A 923 9.49 -8.20 5.69
N THR A 924 8.48 -8.10 6.56
CA THR A 924 7.91 -6.80 6.95
C THR A 924 8.89 -5.90 7.69
N SER A 925 9.74 -6.47 8.56
CA SER A 925 10.72 -5.67 9.32
C SER A 925 11.87 -5.14 8.45
N VAL A 926 12.21 -5.82 7.36
CA VAL A 926 13.27 -5.40 6.43
C VAL A 926 12.78 -4.28 5.47
N ASN A 927 11.52 -4.29 5.05
CA ASN A 927 11.02 -3.36 4.04
C ASN A 927 10.58 -1.98 4.56
N TYR A 928 10.39 -1.79 5.87
CA TYR A 928 9.94 -0.51 6.46
C TYR A 928 10.79 -0.11 7.68
N PRO A 929 11.99 0.45 7.48
CA PRO A 929 12.90 0.79 8.58
C PRO A 929 12.53 2.06 9.37
N GLU A 930 11.71 2.97 8.83
CA GLU A 930 11.56 4.35 9.38
C GLU A 930 10.18 4.71 9.96
N ALA A 931 9.20 3.81 9.99
CA ALA A 931 7.91 4.11 10.64
C ALA A 931 7.95 3.75 12.13
N ASN A 932 8.29 4.74 12.98
CA ASN A 932 8.07 4.82 14.43
C ASN A 932 7.89 3.47 15.17
N VAL A 933 8.98 3.05 15.82
CA VAL A 933 9.20 1.91 16.74
C VAL A 933 8.06 1.63 17.76
N TRP A 934 7.08 2.52 17.93
CA TRP A 934 5.94 2.36 18.85
C TRP A 934 4.66 1.78 18.23
N HIS A 935 4.39 1.99 16.93
CA HIS A 935 3.11 1.55 16.33
C HIS A 935 3.12 0.11 15.77
N SER A 936 4.30 -0.50 15.65
CA SER A 936 4.45 -1.91 15.21
C SER A 936 4.00 -2.95 16.24
N ARG A 937 3.67 -2.54 17.48
CA ARG A 937 3.52 -3.46 18.62
C ARG A 937 2.21 -4.27 18.64
N GLU A 938 1.23 -3.94 17.80
CA GLU A 938 -0.07 -4.61 17.76
C GLU A 938 -0.21 -5.64 16.63
N ASP A 939 0.46 -5.44 15.48
CA ASP A 939 0.56 -6.43 14.40
C ASP A 939 1.53 -7.60 14.76
N ASP A 940 2.23 -7.50 15.90
CA ASP A 940 3.15 -8.50 16.46
C ASP A 940 2.49 -9.76 17.05
N LYS A 941 1.15 -9.86 17.05
CA LYS A 941 0.42 -10.94 17.76
C LYS A 941 0.03 -12.15 16.89
N TRP A 942 0.58 -12.28 15.69
CA TRP A 942 0.28 -13.38 14.76
C TRP A 942 0.54 -14.78 15.36
N TRP A 943 1.42 -14.90 16.36
CA TRP A 943 1.77 -16.16 17.04
C TRP A 943 0.71 -16.61 18.06
N LEU A 944 -0.22 -15.73 18.48
CA LEU A 944 -1.17 -16.02 19.56
C LEU A 944 -2.10 -17.19 19.21
N LEU A 945 -2.77 -17.15 18.05
CA LEU A 945 -3.71 -18.21 17.65
C LEU A 945 -3.01 -19.57 17.42
N PRO A 946 -1.84 -19.65 16.75
CA PRO A 946 -1.04 -20.87 16.69
C PRO A 946 -0.65 -21.47 18.05
N THR A 947 -0.25 -20.64 19.03
CA THR A 947 0.09 -21.14 20.39
C THR A 947 -1.12 -21.73 21.11
N ILE A 948 -2.28 -21.08 21.02
CA ILE A 948 -3.54 -21.56 21.63
C ILE A 948 -3.95 -22.90 21.00
N LEU A 949 -3.83 -23.04 19.68
CA LEU A 949 -4.13 -24.31 18.99
C LEU A 949 -3.18 -25.43 19.40
N LEU A 950 -1.88 -25.15 19.53
CA LEU A 950 -0.92 -26.15 19.99
C LEU A 950 -1.30 -26.69 21.37
N LEU A 951 -1.69 -25.81 22.30
CA LEU A 951 -2.16 -26.21 23.63
C LEU A 951 -3.42 -27.08 23.55
N PHE A 952 -4.42 -26.70 22.76
CA PHE A 952 -5.63 -27.52 22.60
C PHE A 952 -5.31 -28.91 22.04
N LYS A 953 -4.41 -29.00 21.05
CA LYS A 953 -4.00 -30.29 20.45
C LYS A 953 -3.27 -31.19 21.44
N ILE A 954 -2.39 -30.63 22.28
CA ILE A 954 -1.70 -31.38 23.34
C ILE A 954 -2.70 -31.94 24.36
N VAL A 955 -3.68 -31.13 24.78
CA VAL A 955 -4.71 -31.58 25.73
C VAL A 955 -5.64 -32.62 25.09
N GLN A 956 -6.03 -32.44 23.82
CA GLN A 956 -6.81 -33.42 23.06
C GLN A 956 -6.06 -34.75 22.91
N ALA A 957 -4.79 -34.74 22.54
CA ALA A 957 -3.95 -35.95 22.42
C ALA A 957 -3.84 -36.72 23.75
N ARG A 958 -3.87 -36.03 24.89
CA ARG A 958 -3.80 -36.69 26.21
C ARG A 958 -5.14 -37.23 26.67
N PHE A 959 -6.22 -36.50 26.46
CA PHE A 959 -7.53 -36.82 27.03
C PHE A 959 -8.39 -37.67 26.10
N VAL A 960 -8.45 -37.31 24.81
CA VAL A 960 -9.27 -38.01 23.81
C VAL A 960 -8.64 -39.35 23.46
N ASP A 961 -7.32 -39.41 23.24
CA ASP A 961 -6.65 -40.68 22.92
C ASP A 961 -6.70 -41.67 24.09
N TRP A 962 -6.64 -41.18 25.34
CA TRP A 962 -6.78 -42.04 26.54
C TRP A 962 -8.19 -42.64 26.66
N ILE A 963 -9.23 -41.86 26.33
CA ILE A 963 -10.62 -42.34 26.36
C ILE A 963 -10.90 -43.28 25.20
N ILE A 964 -10.39 -42.98 24.01
CA ILE A 964 -10.53 -43.86 22.85
C ILE A 964 -9.79 -45.19 23.10
N ALA A 965 -8.59 -45.16 23.68
CA ALA A 965 -7.87 -46.38 24.08
C ALA A 965 -8.66 -47.24 25.07
N ASN A 966 -9.42 -46.62 25.99
CA ASN A 966 -10.32 -47.34 26.90
C ASN A 966 -11.55 -47.95 26.19
N LEU A 967 -12.01 -47.38 25.07
CA LEU A 967 -13.09 -47.94 24.25
C LEU A 967 -12.61 -49.12 23.39
N GLU A 968 -11.33 -49.12 22.97
CA GLU A 968 -10.71 -50.19 22.17
C GLU A 968 -10.47 -51.50 22.94
N VAL A 969 -10.58 -51.50 24.28
CA VAL A 969 -10.32 -52.65 25.16
C VAL A 969 -11.11 -53.92 24.80
N LYS A 970 -12.14 -53.77 23.96
CA LYS A 970 -13.04 -54.84 23.53
C LYS A 970 -12.70 -55.45 22.16
N ASP A 971 -11.67 -54.98 21.45
CA ASP A 971 -11.30 -55.48 20.11
C ASP A 971 -10.17 -56.53 20.17
N PHE A 972 -10.46 -57.76 19.71
CA PHE A 972 -9.55 -58.91 19.79
C PHE A 972 -8.41 -58.87 18.75
N SER A 973 -8.51 -58.03 17.72
CA SER A 973 -7.52 -57.89 16.63
C SER A 973 -6.17 -57.29 17.06
N LEU A 974 -6.15 -56.54 18.17
CA LEU A 974 -4.96 -55.95 18.77
C LEU A 974 -3.93 -56.97 19.29
N PHE A 975 -4.33 -58.24 19.44
CA PHE A 975 -3.54 -59.27 20.12
C PHE A 975 -3.04 -60.37 19.18
N SER A 976 -3.12 -60.15 17.86
CA SER A 976 -2.54 -61.09 16.89
C SER A 976 -0.99 -60.99 16.88
N PRO A 977 -0.26 -62.11 16.94
CA PRO A 977 1.20 -62.11 16.93
C PRO A 977 1.79 -61.64 15.58
N ASP A 978 1.00 -61.68 14.52
CA ASP A 978 1.44 -61.40 13.15
C ASP A 978 1.09 -59.96 12.74
N PRO A 979 2.08 -59.08 12.50
CA PRO A 979 1.84 -57.66 12.19
C PRO A 979 1.00 -57.46 10.93
N ASP A 980 1.07 -58.38 9.97
CA ASP A 980 0.26 -58.29 8.76
C ASP A 980 -1.21 -58.58 9.06
N THR A 981 -1.53 -59.49 9.98
CA THR A 981 -2.92 -59.69 10.44
C THR A 981 -3.46 -58.57 11.33
N PHE A 982 -2.57 -57.82 12.00
CA PHE A 982 -2.89 -56.59 12.72
C PHE A 982 -3.33 -55.45 11.77
N TRP A 983 -2.85 -55.47 10.51
CA TRP A 983 -3.26 -54.56 9.44
C TRP A 983 -4.35 -55.15 8.51
N ALA A 984 -4.40 -56.46 8.32
CA ALA A 984 -5.23 -57.13 7.30
C ALA A 984 -6.70 -57.37 7.69
N TYR A 985 -7.12 -57.09 8.94
CA TYR A 985 -8.53 -57.21 9.36
C TYR A 985 -9.47 -56.15 8.74
N GLU A 986 -9.01 -55.45 7.71
CA GLU A 986 -9.78 -54.45 6.96
C GLU A 986 -10.64 -55.02 5.81
N SER A 987 -10.42 -56.27 5.37
CA SER A 987 -10.91 -56.70 4.05
C SER A 987 -11.95 -57.81 4.02
N VAL A 988 -12.98 -57.79 4.88
CA VAL A 988 -14.29 -58.36 4.53
C VAL A 988 -15.38 -57.47 5.12
N SER A 989 -15.93 -56.62 4.25
CA SER A 989 -17.27 -56.05 4.38
C SER A 989 -18.26 -56.95 3.66
#